data_AF-A0AAD5W1Z7-F1
#
_entry.id   AF-A0AAD5W1Z7-F1
#
_cell.length_a   1.000
_cell.length_b   1.000
_cell.length_c   1.000
_cell.angle_alpha   90.00
_cell.angle_beta   90.00
_cell.angle_gamma   90.00
#
_symmetry.space_group_name_H-M   'P 1'
#
loop_
_entity.id
_entity.type
_entity.pdbx_description
1 polymer ?
#
loop_
_entity_poly.entity_id
_entity_poly.type
_entity_poly.pdbx_seq_one_letter_code
_entity_poly.pdbx_strand_id
1 'polypeptide(L)'
;MSGNLWRETPLIHSTTLSNNVDASVFLKLENLHPSYSFKYRGISHFIQKAKEVHGKDLHCVIASGGNAGLAAACAARTLEVKCTVYIPEGVTESTLALLRQEDTEVVVIGRFYAEALNAAKQVVATDANAVMVPAYDDKLVWQGHSSMVVEIKDQLQQKPDAIFCCVGGGGLLGGIIEGCREVGWDDVPIVTLETLGSDCFYRSITMNGNGFNKETKELPPGVELIYDPEFKVNMAHFNSFSSRASGSLGASQPSAAVLRMALERAGGVCSYSVPDELSMESLVKFANDHKMLVELACSTTLVPAYHATLFNRMVPRREGERPCVVFIVCGGFKVSTSDVAEFQKIIDDAQQKPQAGWEVIGSLFWNYRTWDVRSGPGNNLSRYLKRRSALRTSQTGLKTYRDNDIPIPFWITEMNEGGNGHEKIKRELEDFEVGATHYASVHVNTESLVEQSLDKSTYLQEVEEAAAKKPTSYGEQYSTGPIPRFNIPPAGIDGDTAYRLIQDELSLDGSPVLNLASFVQTYMPPQADKLVKENISKNLVDADEYPATQLLHTRCVSMIADLWHAPSAQQAVGTATTGSSEAIHLGGLAMKKIWQEKRKAAGKSLHEPGPNIIMSSNAQVALEKFARYFDVECRLVPVSKESRYHLDIKKAMDYVDENTIGVYVILGSTYTGHYENVKGIADLLDDYEKRTGHSVPIHVDAASGGFIAPFAHPDLLWDFRIPRVVSINTSGHKFGLSYVGVGWVIWRDQAHLPKDLVFELHYLGSVEFTFSLTFSRPAAPIIAQYFNLLHLGYAGYKHLSLNDLKNARLLSRALERSDYFDVLSDIHRPKGLHSEKMLETPNIEDYEPGLPVVAFKFTDSFKKQYPRLQQSWIQTLMRTRGWLMPNYNLPPGCEDIEILRVVVKENMTEMLIQRFVDNLFDILEKLTKDDQSFHTFLMTVDATSSWDQEKMKHGLRKNPDESDHSGTYARPC
;
A
#
# COMPACT_ATOMS: atom_id res chain seq x y z
N MET A 1 15.33 -27.01 37.56
CA MET A 1 15.01 -25.59 37.32
C MET A 1 13.55 -25.41 37.69
N SER A 2 13.21 -24.43 38.55
CA SER A 2 11.86 -24.27 39.12
C SER A 2 11.26 -22.91 38.72
N GLY A 3 11.19 -22.67 37.42
CA GLY A 3 10.54 -21.50 36.84
C GLY A 3 9.20 -21.87 36.18
N ASN A 4 8.40 -20.85 35.88
CA ASN A 4 7.26 -21.00 34.99
C ASN A 4 7.75 -21.31 33.57
N LEU A 5 7.02 -22.13 32.81
CA LEU A 5 7.36 -22.45 31.42
C LEU A 5 6.95 -21.34 30.45
N TRP A 6 5.87 -20.63 30.75
CA TRP A 6 5.43 -19.46 30.00
C TRP A 6 6.40 -18.28 30.21
N ARG A 7 6.50 -17.40 29.20
CA ARG A 7 7.25 -16.14 29.29
C ARG A 7 6.31 -14.96 29.56
N GLU A 8 6.81 -13.93 30.23
CA GLU A 8 6.10 -12.65 30.34
C GLU A 8 5.79 -12.13 28.92
N THR A 9 4.55 -11.70 28.70
CA THR A 9 4.11 -11.15 27.41
C THR A 9 3.97 -9.63 27.51
N PRO A 10 4.24 -8.86 26.45
CA PRO A 10 4.10 -7.41 26.52
C PRO A 10 2.62 -6.99 26.55
N LEU A 11 2.33 -5.95 27.35
CA LEU A 11 1.12 -5.15 27.28
C LEU A 11 1.45 -3.87 26.49
N ILE A 12 0.94 -3.73 25.27
CA ILE A 12 1.25 -2.58 24.40
C ILE A 12 0.09 -1.58 24.37
N HIS A 13 0.39 -0.28 24.45
CA HIS A 13 -0.59 0.76 24.16
C HIS A 13 -0.84 0.84 22.65
N SER A 14 -2.10 0.69 22.22
CA SER A 14 -2.47 0.70 20.81
C SER A 14 -3.09 2.04 20.44
N THR A 15 -2.30 2.96 19.88
CA THR A 15 -2.75 4.31 19.47
C THR A 15 -3.93 4.26 18.49
N THR A 16 -3.90 3.39 17.48
CA THR A 16 -4.98 3.25 16.47
C THR A 16 -6.32 2.93 17.14
N LEU A 17 -6.40 1.82 17.89
CA LEU A 17 -7.61 1.43 18.61
C LEU A 17 -8.03 2.45 19.67
N SER A 18 -7.07 3.11 20.33
CA SER A 18 -7.34 4.15 21.33
C SER A 18 -8.06 5.35 20.73
N ASN A 19 -7.73 5.70 19.49
CA ASN A 19 -8.38 6.77 18.74
C ASN A 19 -9.72 6.32 18.15
N ASN A 20 -9.87 5.05 17.74
CA ASN A 20 -11.12 4.50 17.21
C ASN A 20 -12.29 4.60 18.20
N VAL A 21 -12.06 4.44 19.51
CA VAL A 21 -13.14 4.32 20.52
C VAL A 21 -13.11 5.34 21.65
N ASP A 22 -12.21 6.32 21.60
CA ASP A 22 -12.04 7.37 22.63
C ASP A 22 -11.80 6.76 24.03
N ALA A 23 -10.82 5.87 24.10
CA ALA A 23 -10.33 5.22 25.32
C ALA A 23 -8.80 5.02 25.24
N SER A 24 -8.14 4.73 26.36
CA SER A 24 -6.76 4.25 26.36
C SER A 24 -6.76 2.73 26.25
N VAL A 25 -6.53 2.22 25.04
CA VAL A 25 -6.64 0.79 24.68
C VAL A 25 -5.28 0.13 24.74
N PHE A 26 -5.14 -0.85 25.63
CA PHE A 26 -3.96 -1.70 25.76
C PHE A 26 -4.23 -3.12 25.27
N LEU A 27 -3.23 -3.75 24.65
CA LEU A 27 -3.29 -5.09 24.09
C LEU A 27 -2.31 -6.01 24.83
N LYS A 28 -2.81 -7.09 25.44
CA LYS A 28 -1.98 -8.11 26.09
C LYS A 28 -1.66 -9.24 25.10
N LEU A 29 -0.41 -9.33 24.66
CA LEU A 29 0.01 -10.14 23.50
C LEU A 29 0.30 -11.61 23.84
N GLU A 30 -0.76 -12.34 24.20
CA GLU A 30 -0.71 -13.79 24.48
C GLU A 30 -0.50 -14.66 23.24
N ASN A 31 -0.61 -14.09 22.04
CA ASN A 31 -0.20 -14.72 20.79
C ASN A 31 1.31 -15.00 20.71
N LEU A 32 2.13 -14.47 21.63
CA LEU A 32 3.58 -14.64 21.67
C LEU A 32 4.07 -15.83 22.53
N HIS A 33 3.20 -16.73 23.00
CA HIS A 33 3.63 -18.00 23.60
C HIS A 33 4.04 -19.05 22.56
N PRO A 34 4.78 -20.13 22.94
CA PRO A 34 5.18 -21.19 22.02
C PRO A 34 4.03 -21.84 21.23
N SER A 35 2.88 -22.08 21.86
CA SER A 35 1.66 -22.57 21.17
C SER A 35 0.81 -21.46 20.54
N TYR A 36 1.45 -20.33 20.20
CA TYR A 36 0.88 -19.11 19.59
C TYR A 36 -0.34 -18.53 20.31
N SER A 37 -0.56 -18.87 21.58
CA SER A 37 -1.79 -18.54 22.30
C SER A 37 -1.68 -18.65 23.82
N PHE A 38 -2.59 -17.95 24.52
CA PHE A 38 -2.72 -17.95 26.00
C PHE A 38 -2.79 -19.35 26.63
N LYS A 39 -3.26 -20.35 25.87
CA LYS A 39 -3.46 -21.73 26.34
C LYS A 39 -2.18 -22.35 26.91
N TYR A 40 -1.01 -21.91 26.44
CA TYR A 40 0.27 -22.35 26.98
C TYR A 40 0.38 -22.12 28.50
N ARG A 41 -0.07 -20.97 29.04
CA ARG A 41 0.08 -20.66 30.47
C ARG A 41 -0.58 -21.70 31.39
N GLY A 42 -1.87 -21.95 31.18
CA GLY A 42 -2.68 -22.86 32.00
C GLY A 42 -2.29 -24.32 31.81
N ILE A 43 -2.13 -24.75 30.56
CA ILE A 43 -1.82 -26.15 30.26
C ILE A 43 -0.38 -26.51 30.66
N SER A 44 0.59 -25.61 30.48
CA SER A 44 1.95 -25.84 30.98
C SER A 44 1.99 -25.92 32.51
N HIS A 45 1.24 -25.07 33.23
CA HIS A 45 1.14 -25.16 34.68
C HIS A 45 0.51 -26.48 35.16
N PHE A 46 -0.60 -26.90 34.54
CA PHE A 46 -1.21 -28.22 34.82
C PHE A 46 -0.22 -29.36 34.61
N ILE A 47 0.52 -29.37 33.50
CA ILE A 47 1.50 -30.43 33.19
C ILE A 47 2.70 -30.37 34.15
N GLN A 48 3.17 -29.18 34.57
CA GLN A 48 4.17 -29.06 35.64
C GLN A 48 3.70 -29.72 36.94
N LYS A 49 2.43 -29.52 37.34
CA LYS A 49 1.85 -30.16 38.54
C LYS A 49 1.61 -31.66 38.38
N ALA A 50 1.18 -32.13 37.20
CA ALA A 50 1.15 -33.56 36.91
C ALA A 50 2.56 -34.18 36.99
N LYS A 51 3.61 -33.46 36.57
CA LYS A 51 5.00 -33.91 36.63
C LYS A 51 5.56 -33.97 38.05
N GLU A 52 5.12 -33.08 38.94
CA GLU A 52 5.44 -33.15 40.38
C GLU A 52 4.91 -34.45 41.04
N VAL A 53 3.86 -35.06 40.49
CA VAL A 53 3.26 -36.32 40.99
C VAL A 53 3.81 -37.56 40.27
N HIS A 54 3.81 -37.57 38.93
CA HIS A 54 4.17 -38.75 38.12
C HIS A 54 5.65 -38.80 37.67
N GLY A 55 6.45 -37.78 37.99
CA GLY A 55 7.88 -37.77 37.70
C GLY A 55 8.19 -37.71 36.19
N LYS A 56 9.13 -38.56 35.73
CA LYS A 56 9.56 -38.59 34.32
C LYS A 56 8.60 -39.37 33.43
N ASP A 57 7.93 -40.35 34.01
CA ASP A 57 7.13 -41.35 33.30
C ASP A 57 5.71 -40.85 33.00
N LEU A 58 5.41 -39.59 33.35
CA LEU A 58 4.16 -38.88 33.02
C LEU A 58 3.84 -38.98 31.52
N HIS A 59 2.58 -39.31 31.25
CA HIS A 59 2.01 -39.39 29.90
C HIS A 59 0.82 -38.43 29.80
N CYS A 60 1.05 -37.28 29.17
CA CYS A 60 0.02 -36.29 28.90
C CYS A 60 -0.89 -36.78 27.78
N VAL A 61 -2.19 -36.96 28.06
CA VAL A 61 -3.18 -37.40 27.09
C VAL A 61 -4.21 -36.29 26.89
N ILE A 62 -4.45 -35.85 25.66
CA ILE A 62 -5.43 -34.78 25.37
C ILE A 62 -6.24 -35.06 24.11
N ALA A 63 -7.54 -34.83 24.15
CA ALA A 63 -8.39 -34.82 22.96
C ALA A 63 -8.59 -33.38 22.47
N SER A 64 -7.74 -32.91 21.53
CA SER A 64 -7.89 -31.59 20.90
C SER A 64 -6.99 -31.41 19.66
N GLY A 65 -7.60 -31.24 18.48
CA GLY A 65 -6.94 -30.70 17.28
C GLY A 65 -6.92 -29.17 17.23
N GLY A 66 -6.69 -28.49 18.36
CA GLY A 66 -6.73 -27.03 18.47
C GLY A 66 -5.65 -26.47 19.40
N ASN A 67 -5.77 -25.18 19.74
CA ASN A 67 -4.79 -24.46 20.58
C ASN A 67 -4.46 -25.17 21.91
N ALA A 68 -5.38 -26.00 22.44
CA ALA A 68 -5.12 -26.80 23.64
C ALA A 68 -4.19 -28.00 23.38
N GLY A 69 -4.37 -28.70 22.26
CA GLY A 69 -3.50 -29.82 21.86
C GLY A 69 -2.07 -29.35 21.59
N LEU A 70 -1.92 -28.22 20.90
CA LEU A 70 -0.59 -27.62 20.67
C LEU A 70 0.04 -27.14 21.98
N ALA A 71 -0.72 -26.48 22.86
CA ALA A 71 -0.23 -26.08 24.19
C ALA A 71 0.26 -27.27 25.03
N ALA A 72 -0.45 -28.40 24.99
CA ALA A 72 -0.02 -29.63 25.65
C ALA A 72 1.26 -30.21 25.03
N ALA A 73 1.32 -30.30 23.70
CA ALA A 73 2.48 -30.79 22.96
C ALA A 73 3.75 -29.97 23.25
N CYS A 74 3.71 -28.64 23.04
CA CYS A 74 4.83 -27.75 23.33
C CYS A 74 5.28 -27.84 24.80
N ALA A 75 4.34 -27.93 25.76
CA ALA A 75 4.67 -27.99 27.19
C ALA A 75 5.27 -29.35 27.59
N ALA A 76 4.71 -30.46 27.11
CA ALA A 76 5.20 -31.81 27.37
C ALA A 76 6.61 -32.02 26.77
N ARG A 77 6.84 -31.55 25.54
CA ARG A 77 8.16 -31.52 24.90
C ARG A 77 9.18 -30.72 25.72
N THR A 78 8.82 -29.50 26.14
CA THR A 78 9.69 -28.64 26.96
C THR A 78 9.99 -29.29 28.33
N LEU A 79 9.13 -30.19 28.78
CA LEU A 79 9.29 -30.96 30.01
C LEU A 79 9.87 -32.36 29.81
N GLU A 80 10.22 -32.81 28.60
CA GLU A 80 10.72 -34.18 28.36
C GLU A 80 9.79 -35.27 28.94
N VAL A 81 8.47 -35.13 28.75
CA VAL A 81 7.43 -36.11 29.16
C VAL A 81 6.60 -36.55 27.95
N LYS A 82 6.04 -37.77 27.97
CA LYS A 82 5.28 -38.27 26.81
C LYS A 82 4.01 -37.44 26.61
N CYS A 83 3.67 -37.12 25.35
CA CYS A 83 2.37 -36.57 24.99
C CYS A 83 1.71 -37.38 23.87
N THR A 84 0.40 -37.61 23.99
CA THR A 84 -0.44 -38.21 22.95
C THR A 84 -1.71 -37.37 22.74
N VAL A 85 -1.86 -36.85 21.52
CA VAL A 85 -2.97 -35.97 21.11
C VAL A 85 -3.97 -36.75 20.26
N TYR A 86 -5.19 -36.87 20.76
CA TYR A 86 -6.32 -37.55 20.11
C TYR A 86 -7.15 -36.56 19.29
N ILE A 87 -7.43 -36.91 18.04
CA ILE A 87 -8.08 -36.03 17.06
C ILE A 87 -9.03 -36.87 16.17
N PRO A 88 -10.23 -36.39 15.82
CA PRO A 88 -11.07 -37.06 14.82
C PRO A 88 -10.55 -36.90 13.38
N GLU A 89 -11.09 -37.71 12.46
CA GLU A 89 -10.96 -37.54 11.00
C GLU A 89 -11.32 -36.09 10.56
N GLY A 90 -10.64 -35.59 9.53
CA GLY A 90 -10.97 -34.30 8.88
C GLY A 90 -10.20 -33.06 9.36
N VAL A 91 -9.27 -33.18 10.31
CA VAL A 91 -8.35 -32.08 10.69
C VAL A 91 -7.28 -31.85 9.61
N THR A 92 -6.90 -30.60 9.39
CA THR A 92 -5.98 -30.20 8.31
C THR A 92 -4.57 -30.77 8.49
N GLU A 93 -3.92 -31.15 7.38
CA GLU A 93 -2.53 -31.65 7.41
C GLU A 93 -1.54 -30.59 7.94
N SER A 94 -1.84 -29.29 7.80
CA SER A 94 -1.07 -28.21 8.44
C SER A 94 -1.12 -28.28 9.98
N THR A 95 -2.28 -28.61 10.55
CA THR A 95 -2.43 -28.83 12.01
C THR A 95 -1.70 -30.09 12.45
N LEU A 96 -1.82 -31.18 11.68
CA LEU A 96 -1.16 -32.45 11.99
C LEU A 96 0.38 -32.33 11.88
N ALA A 97 0.89 -31.61 10.88
CA ALA A 97 2.31 -31.34 10.73
C ALA A 97 2.88 -30.53 11.90
N LEU A 98 2.18 -29.48 12.35
CA LEU A 98 2.63 -28.66 13.48
C LEU A 98 2.66 -29.46 14.80
N LEU A 99 1.66 -30.31 15.06
CA LEU A 99 1.66 -31.17 16.24
C LEU A 99 2.77 -32.23 16.20
N ARG A 100 3.07 -32.80 15.03
CA ARG A 100 4.20 -33.74 14.86
C ARG A 100 5.58 -33.07 15.00
N GLN A 101 5.70 -31.76 14.74
CA GLN A 101 6.92 -30.99 14.98
C GLN A 101 7.25 -30.80 16.47
N GLU A 102 6.28 -31.04 17.35
CA GLU A 102 6.44 -30.99 18.82
C GLU A 102 6.74 -32.36 19.44
N ASP A 103 7.30 -33.29 18.66
CA ASP A 103 7.75 -34.64 19.10
C ASP A 103 6.67 -35.42 19.88
N THR A 104 5.42 -35.26 19.44
CA THR A 104 4.20 -35.68 20.14
C THR A 104 3.46 -36.72 19.30
N GLU A 105 2.96 -37.78 19.94
CA GLU A 105 2.19 -38.83 19.27
C GLU A 105 0.80 -38.29 18.88
N VAL A 106 0.45 -38.32 17.60
CA VAL A 106 -0.85 -37.83 17.11
C VAL A 106 -1.72 -39.00 16.65
N VAL A 107 -2.76 -39.30 17.41
CA VAL A 107 -3.70 -40.40 17.12
C VAL A 107 -4.95 -39.84 16.48
N VAL A 108 -5.07 -40.04 15.17
CA VAL A 108 -6.30 -39.77 14.42
C VAL A 108 -7.25 -40.97 14.59
N ILE A 109 -8.37 -40.79 15.29
CA ILE A 109 -9.34 -41.85 15.56
C ILE A 109 -10.77 -41.32 15.67
N GLY A 110 -11.68 -42.00 14.96
CA GLY A 110 -13.10 -41.68 14.95
C GLY A 110 -13.47 -40.48 14.08
N ARG A 111 -14.76 -40.32 13.80
CA ARG A 111 -15.31 -39.23 12.96
C ARG A 111 -15.76 -38.02 13.75
N PHE A 112 -15.97 -38.20 15.05
CA PHE A 112 -16.53 -37.16 15.91
C PHE A 112 -15.66 -36.98 17.16
N TYR A 113 -15.66 -35.76 17.72
CA TYR A 113 -14.88 -35.40 18.90
C TYR A 113 -15.09 -36.36 20.09
N ALA A 114 -16.32 -36.86 20.27
CA ALA A 114 -16.65 -37.82 21.34
C ALA A 114 -15.89 -39.15 21.22
N GLU A 115 -15.58 -39.61 20.00
CA GLU A 115 -14.86 -40.86 19.76
C GLU A 115 -13.37 -40.70 20.12
N ALA A 116 -12.75 -39.60 19.67
CA ALA A 116 -11.39 -39.21 20.05
C ALA A 116 -11.24 -38.99 21.58
N LEU A 117 -12.22 -38.34 22.22
CA LEU A 117 -12.26 -38.16 23.67
C LEU A 117 -12.43 -39.49 24.43
N ASN A 118 -13.21 -40.42 23.91
CA ASN A 118 -13.38 -41.74 24.53
C ASN A 118 -12.12 -42.60 24.37
N ALA A 119 -11.42 -42.54 23.24
CA ALA A 119 -10.11 -43.19 23.07
C ALA A 119 -9.05 -42.62 24.04
N ALA A 120 -8.99 -41.29 24.16
CA ALA A 120 -8.13 -40.62 25.15
C ALA A 120 -8.45 -41.07 26.60
N LYS A 121 -9.73 -41.18 26.97
CA LYS A 121 -10.16 -41.68 28.28
C LYS A 121 -9.79 -43.16 28.51
N GLN A 122 -9.81 -44.00 27.46
CA GLN A 122 -9.42 -45.41 27.58
C GLN A 122 -7.94 -45.59 27.90
N VAL A 123 -7.05 -44.74 27.35
CA VAL A 123 -5.62 -44.75 27.72
C VAL A 123 -5.43 -44.29 29.17
N VAL A 124 -6.07 -43.19 29.58
CA VAL A 124 -6.04 -42.71 30.99
C VAL A 124 -6.63 -43.71 31.98
N ALA A 125 -7.49 -44.64 31.53
CA ALA A 125 -8.02 -45.73 32.34
C ALA A 125 -7.16 -47.01 32.34
N THR A 126 -6.10 -47.10 31.54
CA THR A 126 -5.27 -48.32 31.38
C THR A 126 -3.78 -48.12 31.64
N ASP A 127 -3.27 -46.89 31.50
CA ASP A 127 -1.91 -46.49 31.84
C ASP A 127 -1.92 -45.68 33.16
N ALA A 128 -1.24 -46.20 34.19
CA ALA A 128 -1.21 -45.59 35.52
C ALA A 128 -0.43 -44.25 35.58
N ASN A 129 0.33 -43.89 34.54
CA ASN A 129 1.00 -42.60 34.42
C ASN A 129 0.31 -41.66 33.40
N ALA A 130 -0.78 -42.11 32.76
CA ALA A 130 -1.52 -41.29 31.82
C ALA A 130 -2.45 -40.31 32.56
N VAL A 131 -2.31 -39.02 32.26
CA VAL A 131 -3.11 -37.95 32.84
C VAL A 131 -3.86 -37.23 31.72
N MET A 132 -5.18 -37.17 31.83
CA MET A 132 -6.03 -36.37 30.95
C MET A 132 -5.72 -34.88 31.16
N VAL A 133 -5.18 -34.21 30.14
CA VAL A 133 -4.89 -32.77 30.19
C VAL A 133 -6.18 -32.00 29.84
N PRO A 134 -6.72 -31.18 30.77
CA PRO A 134 -7.98 -30.47 30.56
C PRO A 134 -7.80 -29.29 29.60
N ALA A 135 -8.66 -29.22 28.58
CA ALA A 135 -8.58 -28.19 27.55
C ALA A 135 -9.02 -26.78 28.02
N TYR A 136 -9.79 -26.70 29.11
CA TYR A 136 -10.25 -25.43 29.72
C TYR A 136 -10.83 -25.57 31.15
N ASP A 137 -11.35 -26.73 31.55
CA ASP A 137 -12.13 -26.91 32.80
C ASP A 137 -11.28 -27.57 33.91
N ASP A 138 -10.36 -26.80 34.51
CA ASP A 138 -9.58 -27.23 35.67
C ASP A 138 -8.96 -26.03 36.41
N LYS A 139 -8.85 -26.15 37.74
CA LYS A 139 -8.36 -25.08 38.63
C LYS A 139 -6.88 -24.73 38.39
N LEU A 140 -6.02 -25.70 38.08
CA LEU A 140 -4.61 -25.46 37.77
C LEU A 140 -4.45 -24.76 36.41
N VAL A 141 -5.37 -25.01 35.47
CA VAL A 141 -5.41 -24.30 34.18
C VAL A 141 -5.81 -22.83 34.39
N TRP A 142 -6.80 -22.55 35.25
CA TRP A 142 -7.18 -21.17 35.60
C TRP A 142 -6.06 -20.45 36.36
N GLN A 143 -5.44 -21.11 37.36
CA GLN A 143 -4.29 -20.58 38.10
C GLN A 143 -3.11 -20.27 37.18
N GLY A 144 -2.77 -21.14 36.22
CA GLY A 144 -1.74 -20.83 35.23
C GLY A 144 -2.10 -19.62 34.37
N HIS A 145 -3.36 -19.48 33.94
CA HIS A 145 -3.85 -18.30 33.22
C HIS A 145 -3.88 -17.01 34.06
N SER A 146 -4.10 -17.10 35.37
CA SER A 146 -4.24 -15.94 36.28
C SER A 146 -2.99 -15.03 36.29
N SER A 147 -1.81 -15.62 36.10
CA SER A 147 -0.51 -14.92 35.98
C SER A 147 -0.52 -13.75 35.00
N MET A 148 -1.32 -13.85 33.92
CA MET A 148 -1.48 -12.79 32.93
C MET A 148 -2.02 -11.48 33.54
N VAL A 149 -2.88 -11.56 34.56
CA VAL A 149 -3.47 -10.38 35.23
C VAL A 149 -2.46 -9.73 36.17
N VAL A 150 -1.60 -10.51 36.81
CA VAL A 150 -0.45 -10.00 37.59
C VAL A 150 0.46 -9.18 36.68
N GLU A 151 0.85 -9.73 35.52
CA GLU A 151 1.62 -8.99 34.51
C GLU A 151 0.88 -7.74 34.01
N ILE A 152 -0.44 -7.80 33.78
CA ILE A 152 -1.21 -6.61 33.37
C ILE A 152 -1.12 -5.52 34.44
N LYS A 153 -1.22 -5.84 35.72
CA LYS A 153 -1.07 -4.85 36.81
C LYS A 153 0.33 -4.23 36.84
N ASP A 154 1.36 -5.06 36.77
CA ASP A 154 2.75 -4.61 36.87
C ASP A 154 3.20 -3.82 35.62
N GLN A 155 2.62 -4.12 34.44
CA GLN A 155 2.89 -3.41 33.19
C GLN A 155 2.02 -2.15 32.99
N LEU A 156 0.76 -2.16 33.46
CA LEU A 156 -0.17 -1.03 33.27
C LEU A 156 0.01 0.09 34.30
N GLN A 157 0.49 -0.24 35.51
CA GLN A 157 0.70 0.69 36.64
C GLN A 157 -0.54 1.48 37.12
N GLN A 158 -1.72 1.20 36.54
CA GLN A 158 -3.03 1.70 36.95
C GLN A 158 -4.08 0.59 36.84
N LYS A 159 -5.25 0.81 37.44
CA LYS A 159 -6.38 -0.12 37.39
C LYS A 159 -7.19 0.11 36.10
N PRO A 160 -7.48 -0.92 35.29
CA PRO A 160 -8.33 -0.77 34.11
C PRO A 160 -9.82 -0.67 34.50
N ASP A 161 -10.59 0.09 33.72
CA ASP A 161 -12.04 0.21 33.85
C ASP A 161 -12.79 -0.98 33.24
N ALA A 162 -12.16 -1.75 32.33
CA ALA A 162 -12.66 -3.02 31.82
C ALA A 162 -11.55 -3.91 31.25
N ILE A 163 -11.76 -5.24 31.31
CA ILE A 163 -10.92 -6.25 30.63
C ILE A 163 -11.78 -7.00 29.61
N PHE A 164 -11.30 -7.12 28.37
CA PHE A 164 -11.97 -7.78 27.25
C PHE A 164 -11.27 -9.10 26.90
N CYS A 165 -12.05 -10.19 26.83
CA CYS A 165 -11.56 -11.49 26.37
C CYS A 165 -12.64 -12.26 25.59
N CYS A 166 -12.25 -13.11 24.64
CA CYS A 166 -13.18 -14.09 24.09
C CYS A 166 -13.48 -15.21 25.12
N VAL A 167 -14.63 -15.85 24.99
CA VAL A 167 -15.08 -16.93 25.88
C VAL A 167 -15.69 -18.10 25.07
N GLY A 168 -16.12 -19.14 25.78
CA GLY A 168 -16.59 -20.42 25.25
C GLY A 168 -16.59 -21.39 26.42
N GLY A 169 -15.68 -22.38 26.41
CA GLY A 169 -15.46 -23.28 27.56
C GLY A 169 -15.14 -22.57 28.90
N GLY A 170 -14.68 -21.32 28.86
CA GLY A 170 -14.53 -20.45 30.04
C GLY A 170 -13.13 -20.41 30.67
N GLY A 171 -12.18 -21.27 30.26
CA GLY A 171 -10.86 -21.35 30.91
C GLY A 171 -10.05 -20.04 30.95
N LEU A 172 -10.16 -19.19 29.91
CA LEU A 172 -9.55 -17.85 29.92
C LEU A 172 -10.22 -16.92 30.95
N LEU A 173 -11.56 -16.87 30.94
CA LEU A 173 -12.35 -16.11 31.90
C LEU A 173 -12.09 -16.55 33.35
N GLY A 174 -12.00 -17.86 33.62
CA GLY A 174 -11.67 -18.40 34.94
C GLY A 174 -10.35 -17.85 35.46
N GLY A 175 -9.29 -17.90 34.64
CA GLY A 175 -8.00 -17.31 34.97
C GLY A 175 -8.04 -15.79 35.17
N ILE A 176 -8.78 -15.05 34.34
CA ILE A 176 -8.93 -13.60 34.51
C ILE A 176 -9.68 -13.27 35.82
N ILE A 177 -10.72 -14.02 36.18
CA ILE A 177 -11.44 -13.83 37.45
C ILE A 177 -10.51 -14.12 38.65
N GLU A 178 -9.78 -15.24 38.63
CA GLU A 178 -8.85 -15.61 39.70
C GLU A 178 -7.70 -14.58 39.83
N GLY A 179 -7.09 -14.18 38.72
CA GLY A 179 -6.02 -13.17 38.70
C GLY A 179 -6.52 -11.80 39.14
N CYS A 180 -7.72 -11.38 38.71
CA CYS A 180 -8.36 -10.17 39.22
C CYS A 180 -8.59 -10.21 40.73
N ARG A 181 -8.98 -11.36 41.29
CA ARG A 181 -9.15 -11.54 42.74
C ARG A 181 -7.82 -11.45 43.47
N GLU A 182 -6.76 -12.08 42.95
CA GLU A 182 -5.41 -12.03 43.49
C GLU A 182 -4.85 -10.60 43.54
N VAL A 183 -5.02 -9.82 42.47
CA VAL A 183 -4.42 -8.48 42.37
C VAL A 183 -5.21 -7.36 43.04
N GLY A 184 -6.43 -7.62 43.52
CA GLY A 184 -7.33 -6.61 44.14
C GLY A 184 -8.26 -5.88 43.17
N TRP A 185 -8.66 -6.53 42.09
CA TRP A 185 -9.47 -6.03 40.97
C TRP A 185 -10.77 -6.83 40.78
N ASP A 186 -11.40 -7.38 41.84
CA ASP A 186 -12.64 -8.17 41.69
C ASP A 186 -13.86 -7.33 41.27
N ASP A 187 -13.78 -6.01 41.51
CA ASP A 187 -14.72 -4.95 41.10
C ASP A 187 -14.52 -4.46 39.65
N VAL A 188 -13.47 -4.89 38.94
CA VAL A 188 -13.29 -4.56 37.51
C VAL A 188 -14.24 -5.40 36.65
N PRO A 189 -15.08 -4.81 35.79
CA PRO A 189 -15.95 -5.57 34.90
C PRO A 189 -15.14 -6.31 33.83
N ILE A 190 -15.55 -7.54 33.53
CA ILE A 190 -15.00 -8.34 32.43
C ILE A 190 -16.04 -8.38 31.31
N VAL A 191 -15.64 -8.00 30.09
CA VAL A 191 -16.47 -8.08 28.89
C VAL A 191 -16.06 -9.33 28.11
N THR A 192 -17.00 -10.27 27.96
CA THR A 192 -16.75 -11.53 27.26
C THR A 192 -17.44 -11.55 25.90
N LEU A 193 -16.74 -12.03 24.86
CA LEU A 193 -17.28 -12.09 23.51
C LEU A 193 -17.21 -13.49 22.89
N GLU A 194 -18.29 -13.85 22.20
CA GLU A 194 -18.47 -15.10 21.44
C GLU A 194 -19.01 -14.78 20.03
N THR A 195 -19.05 -15.79 19.16
CA THR A 195 -19.72 -15.73 17.85
C THR A 195 -21.06 -16.47 17.86
N LEU A 196 -22.03 -15.96 17.09
CA LEU A 196 -23.37 -16.54 16.96
C LEU A 196 -23.29 -17.98 16.41
N GLY A 197 -23.79 -18.95 17.17
CA GLY A 197 -23.68 -20.36 16.81
C GLY A 197 -22.47 -21.09 17.39
N SER A 198 -21.72 -20.44 18.29
CA SER A 198 -20.86 -21.09 19.29
C SER A 198 -20.90 -20.36 20.65
N ASP A 199 -22.00 -19.64 20.93
CA ASP A 199 -22.21 -18.74 22.05
C ASP A 199 -22.68 -19.43 23.35
N CYS A 200 -22.00 -20.52 23.74
CA CYS A 200 -22.43 -21.37 24.85
C CYS A 200 -22.33 -20.70 26.23
N PHE A 201 -21.38 -19.80 26.46
CA PHE A 201 -21.28 -19.04 27.71
C PHE A 201 -22.36 -17.95 27.80
N TYR A 202 -22.58 -17.18 26.73
CA TYR A 202 -23.63 -16.17 26.64
C TYR A 202 -25.03 -16.76 26.89
N ARG A 203 -25.35 -17.92 26.28
CA ARG A 203 -26.62 -18.62 26.57
C ARG A 203 -26.67 -19.05 28.03
N SER A 204 -25.59 -19.63 28.56
CA SER A 204 -25.55 -20.12 29.95
C SER A 204 -25.70 -19.01 30.99
N ILE A 205 -25.02 -17.86 30.84
CA ILE A 205 -25.19 -16.73 31.78
C ILE A 205 -26.63 -16.19 31.70
N THR A 206 -27.19 -16.08 30.49
CA THR A 206 -28.58 -15.63 30.24
C THR A 206 -29.63 -16.54 30.89
N MET A 207 -29.38 -17.84 31.03
CA MET A 207 -30.31 -18.78 31.67
C MET A 207 -30.31 -18.73 33.20
N ASN A 208 -29.27 -18.16 33.83
CA ASN A 208 -29.13 -18.13 35.29
C ASN A 208 -29.34 -16.75 35.93
N GLY A 209 -29.22 -15.65 35.17
CA GLY A 209 -29.38 -14.31 35.73
C GLY A 209 -30.84 -13.87 35.93
N ASN A 210 -31.08 -13.15 37.04
CA ASN A 210 -32.42 -12.75 37.47
C ASN A 210 -33.02 -11.54 36.74
N GLY A 211 -32.27 -10.87 35.84
CA GLY A 211 -32.70 -9.66 35.12
C GLY A 211 -33.03 -9.88 33.63
N PHE A 212 -32.99 -11.12 33.14
CA PHE A 212 -32.94 -11.39 31.71
C PHE A 212 -34.32 -11.54 31.03
N ASN A 213 -34.47 -10.98 29.82
CA ASN A 213 -35.76 -10.77 29.15
C ASN A 213 -36.45 -12.11 28.79
N LYS A 214 -37.80 -12.10 28.70
CA LYS A 214 -38.59 -13.30 28.40
C LYS A 214 -38.28 -13.92 27.03
N GLU A 215 -37.99 -13.09 26.04
CA GLU A 215 -37.70 -13.52 24.66
C GLU A 215 -36.34 -14.23 24.55
N THR A 216 -35.39 -13.95 25.45
CA THR A 216 -34.05 -14.57 25.48
C THR A 216 -33.99 -15.90 26.24
N LYS A 217 -35.13 -16.52 26.56
CA LYS A 217 -35.20 -17.83 27.23
C LYS A 217 -35.42 -19.02 26.28
N GLU A 218 -35.61 -18.77 24.99
CA GLU A 218 -35.63 -19.83 23.98
C GLU A 218 -34.20 -20.13 23.50
N LEU A 219 -33.81 -21.42 23.54
CA LEU A 219 -32.53 -21.89 23.02
C LEU A 219 -32.64 -22.11 21.50
N PRO A 220 -31.58 -21.82 20.72
CA PRO A 220 -31.59 -22.08 19.29
C PRO A 220 -31.60 -23.59 19.00
N PRO A 221 -32.09 -24.02 17.81
CA PRO A 221 -32.16 -25.44 17.45
C PRO A 221 -30.80 -26.14 17.57
N GLY A 222 -30.76 -27.31 18.21
CA GLY A 222 -29.54 -28.07 18.46
C GLY A 222 -28.80 -27.74 19.76
N VAL A 223 -29.33 -26.81 20.57
CA VAL A 223 -28.79 -26.47 21.90
C VAL A 223 -29.74 -26.93 23.01
N GLU A 224 -29.21 -27.73 23.95
CA GLU A 224 -29.91 -28.27 25.11
C GLU A 224 -29.55 -27.52 26.40
N LEU A 225 -30.30 -27.75 27.49
CA LEU A 225 -30.03 -27.15 28.80
C LEU A 225 -29.67 -28.24 29.82
N ILE A 226 -28.43 -28.24 30.29
CA ILE A 226 -27.91 -29.18 31.28
C ILE A 226 -27.80 -28.48 32.63
N TYR A 227 -28.42 -29.04 33.67
CA TYR A 227 -28.28 -28.54 35.04
C TYR A 227 -27.10 -29.20 35.75
N ASP A 228 -26.15 -28.39 36.22
CA ASP A 228 -25.09 -28.83 37.11
C ASP A 228 -25.55 -28.78 38.59
N PRO A 229 -25.49 -29.90 39.34
CA PRO A 229 -25.96 -29.95 40.72
C PRO A 229 -24.94 -29.49 41.78
N GLU A 230 -23.64 -29.44 41.47
CA GLU A 230 -22.58 -29.01 42.39
C GLU A 230 -22.57 -27.48 42.48
N PHE A 231 -22.44 -26.83 41.32
CA PHE A 231 -22.39 -25.38 41.14
C PHE A 231 -23.79 -24.78 40.95
N LYS A 232 -24.84 -25.59 40.82
CA LYS A 232 -26.26 -25.19 40.79
C LYS A 232 -26.55 -24.19 39.67
N VAL A 233 -26.04 -24.46 38.47
CA VAL A 233 -26.16 -23.61 37.27
C VAL A 233 -26.72 -24.39 36.09
N ASN A 234 -27.44 -23.69 35.22
CA ASN A 234 -27.95 -24.22 33.96
C ASN A 234 -26.99 -23.85 32.82
N MET A 235 -26.44 -24.84 32.13
CA MET A 235 -25.49 -24.65 31.04
C MET A 235 -26.14 -24.98 29.70
N ALA A 236 -25.89 -24.16 28.69
CA ALA A 236 -26.26 -24.45 27.31
C ALA A 236 -25.27 -25.46 26.72
N HIS A 237 -25.79 -26.57 26.17
CA HIS A 237 -25.01 -27.62 25.54
C HIS A 237 -25.28 -27.66 24.03
N PHE A 238 -24.26 -27.30 23.23
CA PHE A 238 -24.30 -27.29 21.78
C PHE A 238 -23.93 -28.67 21.22
N ASN A 239 -24.89 -29.34 20.58
CA ASN A 239 -24.66 -30.61 19.86
C ASN A 239 -23.94 -30.42 18.52
N SER A 240 -23.99 -29.19 17.96
CA SER A 240 -23.27 -28.77 16.76
C SER A 240 -23.03 -27.25 16.80
N PHE A 241 -22.16 -26.75 15.92
CA PHE A 241 -21.86 -25.32 15.79
C PHE A 241 -22.15 -24.85 14.37
N SER A 242 -22.60 -23.60 14.22
CA SER A 242 -22.76 -22.95 12.90
C SER A 242 -21.74 -21.84 12.62
N SER A 243 -21.02 -21.37 13.65
CA SER A 243 -19.96 -20.37 13.50
C SER A 243 -18.67 -20.97 12.92
N ARG A 244 -18.01 -20.23 12.02
CA ARG A 244 -16.67 -20.48 11.51
C ARG A 244 -15.58 -20.33 12.60
N ALA A 245 -15.83 -19.58 13.66
CA ALA A 245 -14.91 -19.48 14.81
C ALA A 245 -14.96 -20.69 15.75
N SER A 246 -15.89 -21.64 15.53
CA SER A 246 -16.00 -22.88 16.33
C SER A 246 -14.70 -23.71 16.37
N GLY A 247 -13.82 -23.58 15.37
CA GLY A 247 -12.49 -24.21 15.35
C GLY A 247 -11.53 -23.78 16.47
N SER A 248 -11.85 -22.70 17.21
CA SER A 248 -11.12 -22.27 18.41
C SER A 248 -11.91 -21.59 19.54
N LEU A 249 -13.13 -21.08 19.32
CA LEU A 249 -14.09 -20.76 20.41
C LEU A 249 -14.92 -21.96 20.85
N GLY A 250 -15.18 -22.90 19.93
CA GLY A 250 -16.19 -23.95 20.09
C GLY A 250 -15.92 -24.89 21.27
N ALA A 251 -16.71 -24.72 22.33
CA ALA A 251 -16.91 -25.70 23.38
C ALA A 251 -18.39 -26.05 23.43
N SER A 252 -18.73 -27.33 23.60
CA SER A 252 -20.14 -27.74 23.66
C SER A 252 -20.85 -27.09 24.85
N GLN A 253 -20.17 -26.92 25.98
CA GLN A 253 -20.66 -26.20 27.16
C GLN A 253 -19.51 -25.43 27.84
N PRO A 254 -19.81 -24.41 28.67
CA PRO A 254 -18.83 -23.80 29.56
C PRO A 254 -18.54 -24.67 30.80
N SER A 255 -17.47 -24.32 31.54
CA SER A 255 -17.26 -24.80 32.91
C SER A 255 -18.35 -24.29 33.86
N ALA A 256 -18.98 -25.20 34.60
CA ALA A 256 -19.99 -24.87 35.62
C ALA A 256 -19.42 -23.99 36.74
N ALA A 257 -18.16 -24.23 37.12
CA ALA A 257 -17.45 -23.46 38.14
C ALA A 257 -17.13 -22.04 37.68
N VAL A 258 -16.65 -21.87 36.43
CA VAL A 258 -16.39 -20.52 35.89
C VAL A 258 -17.69 -19.73 35.71
N LEU A 259 -18.77 -20.38 35.25
CA LEU A 259 -20.10 -19.77 35.17
C LEU A 259 -20.61 -19.31 36.54
N ARG A 260 -20.46 -20.16 37.58
CA ARG A 260 -20.76 -19.80 38.97
C ARG A 260 -19.93 -18.60 39.44
N MET A 261 -18.62 -18.60 39.21
CA MET A 261 -17.76 -17.46 39.56
C MET A 261 -18.13 -16.16 38.82
N ALA A 262 -18.54 -16.24 37.55
CA ALA A 262 -18.96 -15.09 36.77
C ALA A 262 -20.29 -14.49 37.26
N LEU A 263 -21.23 -15.32 37.71
CA LEU A 263 -22.51 -14.91 38.29
C LEU A 263 -22.37 -14.27 39.69
N GLU A 264 -21.26 -14.51 40.39
CA GLU A 264 -21.03 -14.06 41.78
C GLU A 264 -19.94 -12.97 41.91
N ARG A 265 -19.30 -12.58 40.80
CA ARG A 265 -18.23 -11.58 40.76
C ARG A 265 -18.74 -10.17 41.09
N ALA A 266 -18.03 -9.43 41.95
CA ALA A 266 -18.43 -8.09 42.39
C ALA A 266 -18.50 -7.05 41.25
N GLY A 267 -17.52 -7.04 40.34
CA GLY A 267 -17.51 -6.21 39.13
C GLY A 267 -18.39 -6.73 37.99
N GLY A 268 -18.95 -7.94 38.14
CA GLY A 268 -19.75 -8.63 37.13
C GLY A 268 -18.98 -9.09 35.88
N VAL A 269 -19.70 -9.79 35.02
CA VAL A 269 -19.25 -10.24 33.70
C VAL A 269 -20.36 -9.97 32.68
N CYS A 270 -20.05 -9.21 31.62
CA CYS A 270 -20.98 -8.85 30.56
C CYS A 270 -20.66 -9.66 29.30
N SER A 271 -21.47 -10.68 28.98
CA SER A 271 -21.26 -11.51 27.78
C SER A 271 -22.05 -11.03 26.57
N TYR A 272 -21.43 -11.07 25.41
CA TYR A 272 -21.97 -10.67 24.11
C TYR A 272 -21.69 -11.73 23.05
N SER A 273 -22.56 -11.83 22.05
CA SER A 273 -22.35 -12.65 20.87
C SER A 273 -22.56 -11.83 19.60
N VAL A 274 -21.60 -11.91 18.68
CA VAL A 274 -21.55 -11.15 17.41
C VAL A 274 -21.59 -12.11 16.21
N PRO A 275 -21.95 -11.64 15.00
CA PRO A 275 -21.78 -12.42 13.78
C PRO A 275 -20.30 -12.74 13.50
N ASP A 276 -20.05 -13.80 12.74
CA ASP A 276 -18.71 -14.16 12.28
C ASP A 276 -18.10 -13.01 11.46
N GLU A 277 -18.92 -12.32 10.69
CA GLU A 277 -18.54 -11.27 9.75
C GLU A 277 -17.96 -10.02 10.45
N LEU A 278 -18.47 -9.65 11.64
CA LEU A 278 -17.84 -8.59 12.44
C LEU A 278 -16.49 -9.03 13.02
N SER A 279 -16.36 -10.33 13.35
CA SER A 279 -15.07 -10.91 13.76
C SER A 279 -14.10 -10.98 12.59
N MET A 280 -14.57 -11.23 11.36
CA MET A 280 -13.77 -11.17 10.13
C MET A 280 -13.30 -9.75 9.83
N GLU A 281 -14.21 -8.77 9.86
CA GLU A 281 -13.90 -7.35 9.62
C GLU A 281 -12.81 -6.86 10.59
N SER A 282 -12.96 -7.20 11.87
CA SER A 282 -11.97 -6.87 12.91
C SER A 282 -10.64 -7.60 12.72
N LEU A 283 -10.64 -8.80 12.12
CA LEU A 283 -9.42 -9.60 11.89
C LEU A 283 -8.60 -8.97 10.76
N VAL A 284 -9.24 -8.65 9.64
CA VAL A 284 -8.56 -8.03 8.50
C VAL A 284 -8.07 -6.63 8.86
N LYS A 285 -8.84 -5.85 9.65
CA LYS A 285 -8.36 -4.57 10.19
C LYS A 285 -7.17 -4.73 11.13
N PHE A 286 -7.21 -5.67 12.09
CA PHE A 286 -6.10 -5.89 13.01
C PHE A 286 -4.82 -6.38 12.32
N ALA A 287 -4.95 -7.25 11.31
CA ALA A 287 -3.84 -7.67 10.46
C ALA A 287 -3.23 -6.49 9.68
N ASN A 288 -4.04 -5.51 9.27
CA ASN A 288 -3.58 -4.30 8.59
C ASN A 288 -3.00 -3.24 9.53
N ASP A 289 -3.59 -3.01 10.70
CA ASP A 289 -3.17 -1.98 11.65
C ASP A 289 -1.93 -2.38 12.45
N HIS A 290 -1.95 -3.59 13.04
CA HIS A 290 -0.93 -4.06 14.00
C HIS A 290 0.06 -5.04 13.38
N LYS A 291 -0.14 -5.44 12.11
CA LYS A 291 0.68 -6.40 11.37
C LYS A 291 0.80 -7.77 12.05
N MET A 292 -0.24 -8.17 12.80
CA MET A 292 -0.32 -9.46 13.50
C MET A 292 -1.51 -10.26 12.99
N LEU A 293 -1.27 -11.53 12.65
CA LEU A 293 -2.35 -12.49 12.42
C LEU A 293 -2.85 -13.05 13.75
N VAL A 294 -4.17 -13.21 13.85
CA VAL A 294 -4.86 -13.79 15.01
C VAL A 294 -6.02 -14.65 14.51
N GLU A 295 -6.39 -15.71 15.23
CA GLU A 295 -7.56 -16.52 14.83
C GLU A 295 -8.86 -15.71 14.95
N LEU A 296 -9.90 -16.13 14.21
CA LEU A 296 -11.22 -15.50 14.24
C LEU A 296 -11.75 -15.36 15.68
N ALA A 297 -11.54 -16.39 16.51
CA ALA A 297 -11.79 -16.41 17.95
C ALA A 297 -11.12 -15.29 18.76
N CYS A 298 -9.87 -14.93 18.43
CA CYS A 298 -9.16 -13.83 19.06
C CYS A 298 -9.72 -12.50 18.57
N SER A 299 -9.99 -12.39 17.26
CA SER A 299 -10.57 -11.19 16.65
C SER A 299 -11.95 -10.84 17.21
N THR A 300 -12.77 -11.85 17.57
CA THR A 300 -14.04 -11.66 18.29
C THR A 300 -13.87 -10.80 19.56
N THR A 301 -12.72 -10.87 20.24
CA THR A 301 -12.38 -10.00 21.38
C THR A 301 -12.24 -8.53 20.97
N LEU A 302 -11.69 -8.27 19.78
CA LEU A 302 -11.27 -6.96 19.28
C LEU A 302 -12.41 -6.17 18.61
N VAL A 303 -13.54 -6.82 18.29
CA VAL A 303 -14.71 -6.19 17.64
C VAL A 303 -15.12 -4.86 18.30
N PRO A 304 -15.21 -4.72 19.64
CA PRO A 304 -15.53 -3.44 20.27
C PRO A 304 -14.54 -2.33 19.90
N ALA A 305 -13.24 -2.63 19.83
CA ALA A 305 -12.18 -1.67 19.49
C ALA A 305 -12.22 -1.17 18.02
N TYR A 306 -13.03 -1.81 17.17
CA TYR A 306 -13.31 -1.39 15.79
C TYR A 306 -14.70 -0.80 15.57
N HIS A 307 -15.60 -0.89 16.56
CA HIS A 307 -16.98 -0.41 16.46
C HIS A 307 -17.33 0.45 17.68
N ALA A 308 -17.01 1.75 17.63
CA ALA A 308 -17.18 2.69 18.74
C ALA A 308 -18.60 2.75 19.34
N THR A 309 -19.64 2.53 18.52
CA THR A 309 -21.05 2.46 18.96
C THR A 309 -21.36 1.25 19.83
N LEU A 310 -20.60 0.16 19.67
CA LEU A 310 -20.65 -1.06 20.48
C LEU A 310 -19.81 -0.87 21.76
N PHE A 311 -18.57 -0.36 21.62
CA PHE A 311 -17.68 -0.07 22.74
C PHE A 311 -18.30 0.85 23.79
N ASN A 312 -18.89 1.97 23.37
CA ASN A 312 -19.52 2.96 24.24
C ASN A 312 -20.79 2.46 24.96
N ARG A 313 -21.21 1.21 24.70
CA ARG A 313 -22.27 0.51 25.45
C ARG A 313 -21.73 -0.58 26.37
N MET A 314 -20.55 -1.11 26.08
CA MET A 314 -19.86 -2.14 26.87
C MET A 314 -19.06 -1.55 28.03
N VAL A 315 -18.43 -0.39 27.82
CA VAL A 315 -17.58 0.27 28.82
C VAL A 315 -18.36 1.38 29.53
N PRO A 316 -18.40 1.41 30.87
CA PRO A 316 -19.02 2.50 31.61
C PRO A 316 -18.19 3.78 31.47
N ARG A 317 -18.72 4.81 30.79
CA ARG A 317 -18.12 6.15 30.79
C ARG A 317 -18.38 6.85 32.13
N ARG A 318 -17.34 7.46 32.70
CA ARG A 318 -17.45 8.46 33.77
C ARG A 318 -17.29 9.86 33.18
N GLU A 319 -17.93 10.85 33.79
CA GLU A 319 -17.97 12.21 33.26
C GLU A 319 -16.62 12.91 33.50
N GLY A 320 -15.86 13.16 32.43
CA GLY A 320 -14.53 13.79 32.47
C GLY A 320 -13.32 12.84 32.45
N GLU A 321 -13.52 11.51 32.52
CA GLU A 321 -12.43 10.52 32.48
C GLU A 321 -12.42 9.75 31.13
N ARG A 322 -11.23 9.58 30.53
CA ARG A 322 -11.03 8.71 29.35
C ARG A 322 -10.80 7.27 29.86
N PRO A 323 -11.67 6.29 29.55
CA PRO A 323 -11.55 4.94 30.12
C PRO A 323 -10.23 4.25 29.75
N CYS A 324 -9.66 3.50 30.69
CA CYS A 324 -8.50 2.64 30.43
C CYS A 324 -8.94 1.17 30.31
N VAL A 325 -8.67 0.53 29.18
CA VAL A 325 -9.18 -0.83 28.89
C VAL A 325 -8.10 -1.75 28.34
N VAL A 326 -8.19 -3.04 28.69
CA VAL A 326 -7.24 -4.07 28.27
C VAL A 326 -7.95 -5.13 27.44
N PHE A 327 -7.47 -5.37 26.23
CA PHE A 327 -7.93 -6.47 25.37
C PHE A 327 -6.89 -7.60 25.39
N ILE A 328 -7.34 -8.83 25.65
CA ILE A 328 -6.50 -10.02 25.61
C ILE A 328 -6.38 -10.52 24.17
N VAL A 329 -5.23 -10.30 23.54
CA VAL A 329 -4.92 -10.80 22.19
C VAL A 329 -4.51 -12.27 22.31
N CYS A 330 -5.52 -13.12 22.47
CA CYS A 330 -5.36 -14.52 22.88
C CYS A 330 -4.66 -15.42 21.84
N GLY A 331 -4.53 -14.97 20.59
CA GLY A 331 -3.74 -15.58 19.52
C GLY A 331 -4.42 -16.74 18.78
N GLY A 332 -3.64 -17.78 18.48
CA GLY A 332 -4.03 -18.99 17.76
C GLY A 332 -3.17 -19.26 16.53
N PHE A 333 -3.03 -20.54 16.13
CA PHE A 333 -2.10 -20.96 15.07
C PHE A 333 -2.76 -21.33 13.73
N LYS A 334 -4.09 -21.45 13.67
CA LYS A 334 -4.80 -21.95 12.48
C LYS A 334 -5.05 -20.89 11.41
N VAL A 335 -4.70 -19.63 11.67
CA VAL A 335 -4.89 -18.51 10.73
C VAL A 335 -3.71 -18.37 9.78
N SER A 336 -4.03 -18.13 8.50
CA SER A 336 -3.10 -17.89 7.41
C SER A 336 -3.44 -16.61 6.65
N THR A 337 -2.51 -16.11 5.83
CA THR A 337 -2.78 -14.98 4.92
C THR A 337 -3.85 -15.31 3.86
N SER A 338 -4.04 -16.59 3.54
CA SER A 338 -5.15 -17.08 2.71
C SER A 338 -6.51 -16.87 3.37
N ASP A 339 -6.62 -17.10 4.69
CA ASP A 339 -7.90 -16.90 5.41
C ASP A 339 -8.26 -15.42 5.49
N VAL A 340 -7.29 -14.53 5.72
CA VAL A 340 -7.47 -13.07 5.64
C VAL A 340 -8.03 -12.66 4.27
N ALA A 341 -7.55 -13.28 3.19
CA ALA A 341 -7.99 -13.02 1.83
C ALA A 341 -9.32 -13.72 1.43
N GLU A 342 -9.77 -14.74 2.17
CA GLU A 342 -11.15 -15.24 2.08
C GLU A 342 -12.10 -14.30 2.84
N PHE A 343 -11.74 -13.94 4.08
CA PHE A 343 -12.53 -13.07 4.95
C PHE A 343 -12.78 -11.69 4.33
N GLN A 344 -11.78 -11.07 3.69
CA GLN A 344 -11.99 -9.81 2.94
C GLN A 344 -13.08 -9.96 1.88
N LYS A 345 -13.07 -11.03 1.07
CA LYS A 345 -14.10 -11.26 0.04
C LYS A 345 -15.49 -11.46 0.65
N ILE A 346 -15.59 -12.19 1.77
CA ILE A 346 -16.87 -12.39 2.46
C ILE A 346 -17.43 -11.05 2.96
N ILE A 347 -16.58 -10.14 3.44
CA ILE A 347 -16.96 -8.79 3.83
C ILE A 347 -17.40 -7.98 2.59
N ASP A 348 -16.63 -8.00 1.51
CA ASP A 348 -16.93 -7.27 0.26
C ASP A 348 -18.27 -7.74 -0.35
N ASP A 349 -18.52 -9.05 -0.38
CA ASP A 349 -19.76 -9.68 -0.87
C ASP A 349 -20.96 -9.45 0.06
N ALA A 350 -20.72 -9.13 1.34
CA ALA A 350 -21.77 -8.75 2.28
C ALA A 350 -22.15 -7.27 2.15
N GLN A 351 -21.16 -6.39 1.96
CA GLN A 351 -21.38 -4.94 1.81
C GLN A 351 -22.14 -4.56 0.53
N GLN A 352 -22.10 -5.39 -0.52
CA GLN A 352 -22.81 -5.18 -1.78
C GLN A 352 -24.34 -5.43 -1.74
N LYS A 353 -24.89 -5.88 -0.60
CA LYS A 353 -26.32 -6.24 -0.48
C LYS A 353 -27.13 -5.14 0.22
N PRO A 354 -28.40 -4.88 -0.19
CA PRO A 354 -29.28 -3.93 0.51
C PRO A 354 -29.44 -4.29 2.00
N GLN A 355 -29.08 -3.36 2.88
CA GLN A 355 -28.87 -3.66 4.31
C GLN A 355 -30.13 -4.14 5.05
N ALA A 356 -30.07 -5.37 5.56
CA ALA A 356 -30.31 -5.61 6.97
C ALA A 356 -28.95 -5.50 7.68
N GLY A 357 -28.85 -4.73 8.77
CA GLY A 357 -27.59 -4.60 9.51
C GLY A 357 -27.32 -5.77 10.45
N TRP A 358 -26.11 -5.80 11.01
CA TRP A 358 -25.61 -6.94 11.77
C TRP A 358 -26.28 -7.05 13.14
N GLU A 359 -26.91 -8.20 13.43
CA GLU A 359 -27.50 -8.45 14.75
C GLU A 359 -26.42 -8.77 15.79
N VAL A 360 -26.35 -7.97 16.86
CA VAL A 360 -25.51 -8.24 18.03
C VAL A 360 -26.39 -8.45 19.24
N ILE A 361 -26.20 -9.57 19.94
CA ILE A 361 -26.91 -9.91 21.17
C ILE A 361 -25.97 -9.81 22.37
N GLY A 362 -26.49 -9.45 23.55
CA GLY A 362 -25.63 -9.19 24.69
C GLY A 362 -26.36 -8.93 26.00
N SER A 363 -25.64 -9.22 27.08
CA SER A 363 -26.05 -8.99 28.46
C SER A 363 -25.44 -7.68 28.96
N LEU A 364 -26.30 -6.72 29.27
CA LEU A 364 -25.96 -5.42 29.86
C LEU A 364 -26.41 -5.40 31.32
N PHE A 365 -25.68 -4.65 32.17
CA PHE A 365 -26.16 -4.25 33.51
C PHE A 365 -27.43 -3.36 33.47
N TRP A 366 -27.85 -2.93 32.27
CA TRP A 366 -28.96 -2.03 32.01
C TRP A 366 -29.93 -2.70 31.02
N ASN A 367 -31.24 -2.49 31.19
CA ASN A 367 -32.27 -3.32 30.53
C ASN A 367 -32.23 -3.33 28.98
N TYR A 368 -32.70 -4.47 28.44
CA TYR A 368 -32.57 -4.95 27.05
C TYR A 368 -33.01 -4.05 25.89
N ARG A 369 -32.35 -4.31 24.75
CA ARG A 369 -32.98 -4.72 23.48
C ARG A 369 -32.00 -5.55 22.64
N THR A 370 -32.47 -6.19 21.57
CA THR A 370 -31.64 -6.67 20.44
C THR A 370 -31.20 -5.48 19.57
N TRP A 371 -30.09 -5.60 18.84
CA TRP A 371 -29.45 -4.47 18.17
C TRP A 371 -29.10 -4.74 16.71
N ASP A 372 -29.58 -3.87 15.82
CA ASP A 372 -29.21 -3.75 14.40
C ASP A 372 -28.03 -2.77 14.30
N VAL A 373 -26.83 -3.26 13.95
CA VAL A 373 -25.62 -2.45 13.78
C VAL A 373 -25.50 -2.00 12.32
N ARG A 374 -25.85 -0.73 12.07
CA ARG A 374 -25.68 -0.06 10.77
C ARG A 374 -24.45 0.84 10.75
N SER A 375 -23.57 0.60 9.79
CA SER A 375 -22.46 1.49 9.45
C SER A 375 -22.89 2.50 8.39
N GLY A 376 -23.02 3.78 8.76
CA GLY A 376 -23.33 4.88 7.86
C GLY A 376 -23.21 6.24 8.57
N PRO A 377 -22.84 7.32 7.87
CA PRO A 377 -22.55 8.61 8.50
C PRO A 377 -23.83 9.38 8.87
N GLY A 378 -23.94 9.73 10.15
CA GLY A 378 -24.78 10.81 10.67
C GLY A 378 -26.28 10.52 10.84
N ASN A 379 -26.79 10.71 12.08
CA ASN A 379 -27.87 11.67 12.33
C ASN A 379 -28.17 11.90 13.84
N ASN A 380 -28.16 13.18 14.23
CA ASN A 380 -29.02 13.80 15.25
C ASN A 380 -29.22 13.15 16.64
N LEU A 381 -28.41 13.58 17.62
CA LEU A 381 -28.76 13.53 19.05
C LEU A 381 -29.69 14.71 19.43
N SER A 382 -30.98 14.66 19.04
CA SER A 382 -31.90 15.79 19.29
C SER A 382 -33.33 15.38 19.71
N ARG A 383 -33.46 14.75 20.89
CA ARG A 383 -34.72 14.79 21.68
C ARG A 383 -34.49 14.66 23.20
N TYR A 384 -34.00 15.76 23.78
CA TYR A 384 -33.82 15.90 25.22
C TYR A 384 -35.17 15.91 25.97
N LEU A 385 -35.25 15.11 27.05
CA LEU A 385 -36.22 15.11 28.15
C LEU A 385 -37.57 15.83 27.98
N LYS A 386 -38.68 15.07 27.95
CA LYS A 386 -39.91 15.40 28.72
C LYS A 386 -40.98 14.28 28.74
N ARG A 387 -41.25 13.78 29.96
CA ARG A 387 -42.48 13.06 30.37
C ARG A 387 -42.66 11.68 29.70
N ARG A 388 -43.41 10.72 30.26
CA ARG A 388 -44.50 10.84 31.24
C ARG A 388 -44.63 9.57 32.08
N SER A 389 -44.75 9.69 33.40
CA SER A 389 -45.36 8.66 34.24
C SER A 389 -46.86 8.97 34.46
N ALA A 390 -47.61 7.93 34.84
CA ALA A 390 -49.02 7.94 35.26
C ALA A 390 -50.14 8.10 34.19
N LEU A 391 -51.11 7.17 34.29
CA LEU A 391 -52.52 7.20 33.84
C LEU A 391 -52.78 7.25 32.30
N ARG A 392 -53.92 6.75 31.77
CA ARG A 392 -54.78 5.55 32.01
C ARG A 392 -55.89 5.59 30.93
N THR A 393 -56.48 4.42 30.59
CA THR A 393 -57.84 4.22 30.01
C THR A 393 -58.25 4.82 28.64
N SER A 394 -58.97 3.98 27.86
CA SER A 394 -60.00 4.30 26.83
C SER A 394 -59.61 5.06 25.54
N GLN A 395 -60.21 4.83 24.35
CA GLN A 395 -61.02 3.72 23.80
C GLN A 395 -61.13 3.91 22.26
N THR A 396 -61.25 2.83 21.47
CA THR A 396 -61.63 2.81 20.01
C THR A 396 -60.70 3.58 19.03
N GLY A 397 -60.65 3.30 17.72
CA GLY A 397 -61.15 2.14 16.94
C GLY A 397 -61.02 2.33 15.41
N LEU A 398 -60.68 1.23 14.68
CA LEU A 398 -60.87 0.96 13.24
C LEU A 398 -60.20 1.82 12.12
N LYS A 399 -59.56 1.09 11.18
CA LYS A 399 -59.51 1.27 9.69
C LYS A 399 -58.57 2.30 9.00
N THR A 400 -57.57 1.75 8.27
CA THR A 400 -57.37 1.77 6.78
C THR A 400 -57.92 2.94 5.94
N TYR A 401 -57.30 3.39 4.82
CA TYR A 401 -56.39 2.70 3.86
C TYR A 401 -55.37 3.69 3.19
N ARG A 402 -54.93 3.38 1.96
CA ARG A 402 -53.73 3.82 1.20
C ARG A 402 -53.76 5.18 0.45
N ASP A 403 -52.53 5.62 0.11
CA ASP A 403 -52.01 6.34 -1.08
C ASP A 403 -52.49 7.76 -1.50
N ASN A 404 -51.52 8.68 -1.50
CA ASN A 404 -51.19 9.83 -2.38
C ASN A 404 -52.12 11.05 -2.65
N ASP A 405 -51.40 12.18 -2.80
CA ASP A 405 -51.67 13.45 -3.50
C ASP A 405 -52.67 14.51 -2.98
N ILE A 406 -52.06 15.55 -2.38
CA ILE A 406 -52.30 17.02 -2.45
C ILE A 406 -53.68 17.52 -2.97
N PRO A 407 -54.37 18.35 -2.16
CA PRO A 407 -54.78 19.67 -2.68
C PRO A 407 -54.57 20.87 -1.72
N ILE A 408 -54.48 22.07 -2.31
CA ILE A 408 -54.38 23.41 -1.68
C ILE A 408 -55.80 23.94 -1.35
N PRO A 409 -55.99 24.94 -0.46
CA PRO A 409 -56.35 26.27 -1.00
C PRO A 409 -55.97 27.55 -0.18
N PHE A 410 -55.53 28.59 -0.91
CA PHE A 410 -55.84 30.04 -0.79
C PHE A 410 -55.58 30.87 0.50
N TRP A 411 -55.02 32.09 0.31
CA TRP A 411 -55.78 33.36 0.19
C TRP A 411 -54.97 34.45 -0.56
N ILE A 412 -55.62 35.54 -0.97
CA ILE A 412 -55.23 36.62 -1.92
C ILE A 412 -55.87 37.94 -1.38
N THR A 413 -55.50 39.23 -1.61
CA THR A 413 -54.87 40.02 -2.71
C THR A 413 -53.81 41.03 -2.15
N GLU A 414 -53.35 42.19 -2.69
CA GLU A 414 -53.75 43.11 -3.80
C GLU A 414 -52.61 44.07 -4.28
N MET A 415 -52.89 44.82 -5.37
CA MET A 415 -52.30 46.10 -5.86
C MET A 415 -51.07 46.14 -6.79
N ASN A 416 -51.13 47.10 -7.74
CA ASN A 416 -50.21 47.38 -8.85
C ASN A 416 -49.70 48.84 -8.77
N GLU A 417 -48.63 49.20 -9.52
CA GLU A 417 -48.71 50.13 -10.68
C GLU A 417 -47.33 50.58 -11.23
N GLY A 418 -47.25 50.72 -12.57
CA GLY A 418 -46.54 51.79 -13.31
C GLY A 418 -45.01 51.97 -13.21
N GLY A 419 -44.30 51.83 -14.35
CA GLY A 419 -42.93 52.36 -14.48
C GLY A 419 -42.19 52.02 -15.79
N ASN A 420 -42.23 52.90 -16.78
CA ASN A 420 -41.33 52.85 -17.96
C ASN A 420 -40.10 53.73 -17.71
N GLY A 421 -38.90 53.31 -18.15
CA GLY A 421 -37.68 54.10 -17.94
C GLY A 421 -36.45 53.63 -18.74
N HIS A 422 -36.30 54.13 -19.96
CA HIS A 422 -34.98 54.18 -20.62
C HIS A 422 -34.09 55.18 -19.88
N GLU A 423 -33.01 54.73 -19.20
CA GLU A 423 -31.68 55.38 -19.18
C GLU A 423 -30.70 54.65 -18.25
N LYS A 424 -29.92 53.71 -18.80
CA LYS A 424 -28.58 53.36 -18.22
C LYS A 424 -27.58 52.71 -19.18
N ILE A 425 -27.92 52.50 -20.46
CA ILE A 425 -27.02 51.99 -21.50
C ILE A 425 -26.02 53.08 -21.91
N LYS A 426 -25.05 53.39 -21.04
CA LYS A 426 -23.86 54.20 -21.39
C LYS A 426 -22.68 54.15 -20.41
N ARG A 427 -22.55 53.10 -19.59
CA ARG A 427 -21.42 52.97 -18.64
C ARG A 427 -20.98 51.54 -18.32
N GLU A 428 -21.15 50.62 -19.28
CA GLU A 428 -20.82 49.19 -19.15
C GLU A 428 -20.08 48.67 -20.42
N LEU A 429 -19.24 49.51 -21.05
CA LEU A 429 -18.59 49.22 -22.33
C LEU A 429 -17.08 49.60 -22.41
N GLU A 430 -16.42 49.89 -21.28
CA GLU A 430 -14.98 50.22 -21.26
C GLU A 430 -14.13 49.29 -20.36
N ASP A 431 -14.73 48.45 -19.51
CA ASP A 431 -14.03 47.40 -18.74
C ASP A 431 -14.00 46.03 -19.46
N PHE A 432 -13.94 46.04 -20.80
CA PHE A 432 -14.13 44.85 -21.64
C PHE A 432 -12.85 44.01 -21.88
N GLU A 433 -11.94 43.90 -20.90
CA GLU A 433 -10.73 43.06 -21.06
C GLU A 433 -10.10 42.50 -19.75
N VAL A 434 -10.85 41.73 -18.95
CA VAL A 434 -10.25 40.74 -18.00
C VAL A 434 -11.00 39.40 -18.07
N GLY A 435 -10.81 38.68 -19.17
CA GLY A 435 -11.32 37.30 -19.32
C GLY A 435 -10.37 36.27 -18.73
N ALA A 436 -10.76 35.62 -17.64
CA ALA A 436 -10.06 34.46 -17.06
C ALA A 436 -11.07 33.39 -16.64
N THR A 437 -11.20 32.34 -17.45
CA THR A 437 -11.80 31.06 -17.03
C THR A 437 -10.86 30.31 -16.10
N HIS A 438 -11.35 29.27 -15.41
CA HIS A 438 -10.77 27.92 -15.33
C HIS A 438 -11.69 27.01 -14.49
N TYR A 439 -11.54 25.69 -14.59
CA TYR A 439 -12.69 24.77 -14.48
C TYR A 439 -12.74 23.90 -13.20
N ALA A 440 -13.96 23.73 -12.70
CA ALA A 440 -14.44 22.46 -12.14
C ALA A 440 -15.42 21.84 -13.17
N SER A 441 -16.44 21.09 -12.75
CA SER A 441 -17.53 20.66 -13.65
C SER A 441 -18.02 21.82 -14.53
N VAL A 442 -18.14 21.59 -15.85
CA VAL A 442 -18.38 22.62 -16.88
C VAL A 442 -19.70 23.41 -16.68
N HIS A 443 -20.56 22.96 -15.77
CA HIS A 443 -21.80 23.64 -15.37
C HIS A 443 -21.89 23.96 -13.87
N VAL A 444 -20.89 23.56 -13.06
CA VAL A 444 -20.94 23.56 -11.59
C VAL A 444 -19.56 23.83 -10.97
N ASN A 445 -19.32 25.05 -10.47
CA ASN A 445 -18.11 25.37 -9.70
C ASN A 445 -18.19 24.71 -8.31
N THR A 446 -17.49 23.59 -8.12
CA THR A 446 -17.52 22.80 -6.88
C THR A 446 -16.94 23.53 -5.67
N GLU A 447 -15.95 24.40 -5.84
CA GLU A 447 -15.36 25.16 -4.73
C GLU A 447 -16.35 26.21 -4.23
N SER A 448 -16.94 26.98 -5.14
CA SER A 448 -18.00 27.94 -4.77
C SER A 448 -19.27 27.25 -4.25
N LEU A 449 -19.57 26.02 -4.68
CA LEU A 449 -20.71 25.27 -4.15
C LEU A 449 -20.46 24.77 -2.72
N VAL A 450 -19.22 24.36 -2.40
CA VAL A 450 -18.81 24.09 -1.01
C VAL A 450 -18.90 25.38 -0.18
N GLU A 451 -18.35 26.50 -0.65
CA GLU A 451 -18.43 27.81 0.03
C GLU A 451 -19.88 28.26 0.30
N GLN A 452 -20.76 28.13 -0.69
CA GLN A 452 -22.19 28.45 -0.57
C GLN A 452 -22.95 27.47 0.36
N SER A 453 -22.39 26.28 0.59
CA SER A 453 -22.93 25.26 1.49
C SER A 453 -22.29 25.26 2.88
N LEU A 454 -21.33 26.16 3.15
CA LEU A 454 -20.81 26.38 4.50
C LEU A 454 -21.90 26.98 5.39
N ASP A 455 -21.98 26.53 6.64
CA ASP A 455 -22.86 27.14 7.63
C ASP A 455 -22.52 28.63 7.82
N LYS A 456 -23.54 29.49 7.70
CA LYS A 456 -23.41 30.95 7.84
C LYS A 456 -23.11 31.34 9.29
N SER A 457 -21.83 31.28 9.64
CA SER A 457 -21.38 31.34 11.02
C SER A 457 -21.64 32.69 11.70
N THR A 458 -22.20 32.64 12.91
CA THR A 458 -22.29 33.77 13.85
C THR A 458 -20.99 33.89 14.64
N TYR A 459 -19.87 34.08 13.93
CA TYR A 459 -18.50 33.85 14.39
C TYR A 459 -17.96 34.96 15.33
N LEU A 460 -18.52 35.10 16.54
CA LEU A 460 -18.07 36.12 17.51
C LEU A 460 -18.12 35.77 19.01
N GLN A 461 -18.43 34.53 19.44
CA GLN A 461 -18.49 34.20 20.88
C GLN A 461 -17.82 32.91 21.39
N GLU A 462 -17.36 31.97 20.54
CA GLU A 462 -16.88 30.64 21.01
C GLU A 462 -15.35 30.42 20.94
N VAL A 463 -14.56 31.49 20.77
CA VAL A 463 -13.10 31.38 20.62
C VAL A 463 -12.35 31.19 21.95
N GLU A 464 -12.92 31.62 23.09
CA GLU A 464 -12.20 31.66 24.38
C GLU A 464 -12.23 30.34 25.19
N GLU A 465 -13.19 29.42 24.95
CA GLU A 465 -13.28 28.15 25.70
C GLU A 465 -12.48 26.98 25.08
N ALA A 466 -11.92 27.15 23.88
CA ALA A 466 -11.28 26.07 23.13
C ALA A 466 -9.96 25.55 23.76
N ALA A 467 -9.28 26.35 24.59
CA ALA A 467 -7.91 26.12 25.03
C ALA A 467 -7.70 24.97 26.05
N ALA A 468 -8.73 24.20 26.42
CA ALA A 468 -8.71 23.26 27.53
C ALA A 468 -8.91 21.76 27.16
N LYS A 469 -9.10 21.42 25.88
CA LYS A 469 -9.30 20.03 25.43
C LYS A 469 -8.03 19.50 24.75
N LYS A 470 -7.62 18.27 25.08
CA LYS A 470 -6.57 17.58 24.31
C LYS A 470 -7.14 17.14 22.95
N PRO A 471 -6.46 17.42 21.83
CA PRO A 471 -6.97 17.08 20.51
C PRO A 471 -6.96 15.57 20.24
N THR A 472 -7.80 15.14 19.31
CA THR A 472 -7.70 13.84 18.64
C THR A 472 -7.09 14.04 17.25
N SER A 473 -6.49 13.00 16.65
CA SER A 473 -5.71 13.10 15.40
C SER A 473 -6.50 13.43 14.11
N TYR A 474 -7.77 13.83 14.26
CA TYR A 474 -8.67 14.34 13.22
C TYR A 474 -9.61 15.44 13.80
N GLY A 475 -9.35 15.95 15.01
CA GLY A 475 -10.26 16.77 15.80
C GLY A 475 -9.86 18.24 15.94
N GLU A 476 -8.76 18.67 15.30
CA GLU A 476 -8.32 20.07 15.29
C GLU A 476 -9.04 20.90 14.19
N GLN A 477 -8.55 22.12 13.99
CA GLN A 477 -9.06 23.23 13.17
C GLN A 477 -9.55 22.86 11.74
N TYR A 478 -9.06 21.74 11.17
CA TYR A 478 -9.36 21.31 9.80
C TYR A 478 -10.17 19.99 9.71
N SER A 479 -10.78 19.55 10.83
CA SER A 479 -11.74 18.43 10.85
C SER A 479 -12.97 18.70 9.97
N THR A 480 -13.50 19.92 10.08
CA THR A 480 -14.63 20.45 9.30
C THR A 480 -14.35 21.84 8.72
N GLY A 481 -13.27 22.51 9.16
CA GLY A 481 -12.80 23.77 8.61
C GLY A 481 -11.96 23.57 7.34
N PRO A 482 -11.90 24.56 6.43
CA PRO A 482 -11.13 24.45 5.20
C PRO A 482 -9.62 24.38 5.47
N ILE A 483 -8.95 23.37 4.93
CA ILE A 483 -7.48 23.26 4.91
C ILE A 483 -6.89 24.49 4.18
N PRO A 484 -5.83 25.15 4.69
CA PRO A 484 -5.24 26.32 4.05
C PRO A 484 -4.57 25.96 2.71
N ARG A 485 -5.03 26.56 1.60
CA ARG A 485 -4.50 26.31 0.24
C ARG A 485 -3.59 27.42 -0.30
N PHE A 486 -3.88 28.67 0.05
CA PHE A 486 -3.29 29.86 -0.58
C PHE A 486 -2.45 30.72 0.38
N ASN A 487 -2.55 30.47 1.69
CA ASN A 487 -1.90 31.24 2.73
C ASN A 487 -1.39 30.30 3.83
N ILE A 488 -0.25 30.62 4.43
CA ILE A 488 0.23 29.97 5.66
C ILE A 488 -0.80 30.25 6.76
N PRO A 489 -1.26 29.25 7.53
CA PRO A 489 -2.23 29.49 8.60
C PRO A 489 -1.66 30.35 9.72
N PRO A 490 -2.49 31.14 10.43
CA PRO A 490 -2.04 32.03 11.51
C PRO A 490 -1.60 31.27 12.78
N ALA A 491 -1.88 29.98 12.87
CA ALA A 491 -1.44 29.06 13.91
C ALA A 491 -1.06 27.70 13.28
N GLY A 492 -0.17 26.95 13.93
CA GLY A 492 0.13 25.57 13.56
C GLY A 492 -0.82 24.57 14.25
N ILE A 493 -0.96 23.40 13.63
CA ILE A 493 -1.66 22.22 14.17
C ILE A 493 -0.65 21.19 14.72
N ASP A 494 -1.14 20.17 15.41
CA ASP A 494 -0.31 19.07 15.90
C ASP A 494 0.29 18.21 14.76
N GLY A 495 1.42 17.54 15.05
CA GLY A 495 2.18 16.78 14.05
C GLY A 495 1.52 15.49 13.57
N ASP A 496 0.70 14.83 14.40
CA ASP A 496 -0.06 13.64 14.01
C ASP A 496 -1.25 14.05 13.12
N THR A 497 -1.95 15.14 13.45
CA THR A 497 -3.02 15.69 12.57
C THR A 497 -2.45 16.17 11.24
N ALA A 498 -1.31 16.87 11.25
CA ALA A 498 -0.63 17.29 10.02
C ALA A 498 -0.20 16.07 9.15
N TYR A 499 0.38 15.05 9.77
CA TYR A 499 0.71 13.79 9.10
C TYR A 499 -0.53 13.11 8.50
N ARG A 500 -1.65 13.05 9.25
CA ARG A 500 -2.88 12.39 8.80
C ARG A 500 -3.51 13.06 7.59
N LEU A 501 -3.68 14.39 7.62
CA LEU A 501 -4.22 15.15 6.50
C LEU A 501 -3.41 14.91 5.20
N ILE A 502 -2.08 14.97 5.30
CA ILE A 502 -1.18 14.74 4.16
C ILE A 502 -1.21 13.27 3.71
N GLN A 503 -1.19 12.31 4.65
CA GLN A 503 -1.18 10.88 4.33
C GLN A 503 -2.49 10.40 3.69
N ASP A 504 -3.62 11.00 4.06
CA ASP A 504 -4.92 10.68 3.48
C ASP A 504 -5.08 11.32 2.08
N GLU A 505 -4.58 12.54 1.86
CA GLU A 505 -4.55 13.15 0.51
C GLU A 505 -3.60 12.37 -0.42
N LEU A 506 -2.42 11.97 0.06
CA LEU A 506 -1.49 11.09 -0.64
C LEU A 506 -2.00 9.64 -0.84
N SER A 507 -3.13 9.25 -0.22
CA SER A 507 -3.76 7.93 -0.51
C SER A 507 -4.49 7.90 -1.85
N LEU A 508 -4.70 9.06 -2.48
CA LEU A 508 -5.27 9.19 -3.82
C LEU A 508 -4.25 8.92 -4.94
N ASP A 509 -2.95 8.88 -4.62
CA ASP A 509 -1.89 8.60 -5.58
C ASP A 509 -1.91 7.13 -6.05
N GLY A 510 -1.70 6.91 -7.34
CA GLY A 510 -1.75 5.56 -7.92
C GLY A 510 -0.52 4.71 -7.54
N SER A 511 -0.77 3.44 -7.15
CA SER A 511 0.24 2.52 -6.62
C SER A 511 1.57 2.48 -7.41
N PRO A 512 2.72 2.82 -6.78
CA PRO A 512 4.04 2.77 -7.43
C PRO A 512 4.46 1.38 -7.93
N VAL A 513 3.83 0.31 -7.45
CA VAL A 513 4.06 -1.07 -7.92
C VAL A 513 3.37 -1.32 -9.27
N LEU A 514 2.18 -0.75 -9.48
CA LEU A 514 1.40 -0.87 -10.72
C LEU A 514 1.70 0.26 -11.72
N ASN A 515 2.69 1.11 -11.41
CA ASN A 515 3.16 2.18 -12.28
C ASN A 515 4.14 1.64 -13.34
N LEU A 516 3.55 1.17 -14.45
CA LEU A 516 4.23 0.69 -15.66
C LEU A 516 4.62 1.82 -16.62
N ALA A 517 4.10 3.04 -16.39
CA ALA A 517 4.51 4.23 -17.14
C ALA A 517 5.93 4.69 -16.75
N SER A 518 6.28 4.63 -15.46
CA SER A 518 7.52 5.20 -14.94
C SER A 518 8.72 4.27 -15.03
N PHE A 519 9.78 4.74 -15.69
CA PHE A 519 11.12 4.16 -15.63
C PHE A 519 11.80 4.30 -14.25
N VAL A 520 11.27 5.13 -13.34
CA VAL A 520 11.86 5.33 -12.02
C VAL A 520 11.62 4.08 -11.17
N GLN A 521 12.66 3.70 -10.43
CA GLN A 521 12.62 2.58 -9.50
C GLN A 521 11.69 2.87 -8.31
N THR A 522 10.80 1.93 -8.00
CA THR A 522 9.75 2.07 -6.98
C THR A 522 9.86 1.06 -5.84
N TYR A 523 10.95 0.29 -5.78
CA TYR A 523 11.27 -0.67 -4.72
C TYR A 523 12.77 -0.66 -4.40
N MET A 524 13.14 -1.00 -3.17
CA MET A 524 14.50 -1.38 -2.78
C MET A 524 14.42 -2.35 -1.58
N PRO A 525 15.45 -3.18 -1.34
CA PRO A 525 15.44 -4.09 -0.18
C PRO A 525 15.49 -3.31 1.15
N PRO A 526 14.91 -3.83 2.25
CA PRO A 526 14.78 -3.13 3.54
C PRO A 526 16.09 -2.57 4.14
N GLN A 527 17.24 -3.16 3.77
CA GLN A 527 18.57 -2.70 4.16
C GLN A 527 18.94 -1.36 3.51
N ALA A 528 18.61 -1.16 2.23
CA ALA A 528 18.79 0.11 1.53
C ALA A 528 17.80 1.16 2.05
N ASP A 529 16.57 0.75 2.30
CA ASP A 529 15.51 1.55 2.91
C ASP A 529 15.94 2.14 4.26
N LYS A 530 16.58 1.30 5.09
CA LYS A 530 17.18 1.69 6.36
C LYS A 530 18.33 2.68 6.15
N LEU A 531 19.27 2.40 5.25
CA LEU A 531 20.39 3.30 4.94
C LEU A 531 19.90 4.68 4.44
N VAL A 532 18.84 4.73 3.63
CA VAL A 532 18.24 5.98 3.17
C VAL A 532 17.66 6.77 4.35
N LYS A 533 16.87 6.12 5.22
CA LYS A 533 16.25 6.76 6.40
C LYS A 533 17.29 7.24 7.41
N GLU A 534 18.36 6.47 7.65
CA GLU A 534 19.46 6.83 8.57
C GLU A 534 20.36 7.97 8.05
N ASN A 535 20.30 8.30 6.75
CA ASN A 535 21.20 9.29 6.13
C ASN A 535 20.47 10.40 5.36
N ILE A 536 19.14 10.53 5.50
CA ILE A 536 18.33 11.49 4.73
C ILE A 536 18.72 12.96 4.97
N SER A 537 19.26 13.28 6.15
CA SER A 537 19.72 14.62 6.53
C SER A 537 21.12 14.98 6.03
N LYS A 538 21.88 14.03 5.46
CA LYS A 538 23.22 14.31 4.93
C LYS A 538 23.12 15.06 3.60
N ASN A 539 23.51 16.32 3.62
CA ASN A 539 23.69 17.15 2.44
C ASN A 539 24.94 16.68 1.66
N LEU A 540 24.88 16.69 0.33
CA LEU A 540 25.97 16.22 -0.53
C LEU A 540 27.10 17.25 -0.70
N VAL A 541 26.82 18.54 -0.56
CA VAL A 541 27.81 19.61 -0.85
C VAL A 541 28.62 20.04 0.38
N ASP A 542 28.40 19.43 1.54
CA ASP A 542 29.20 19.67 2.74
C ASP A 542 30.26 18.56 2.82
N ALA A 543 31.36 18.69 2.05
CA ALA A 543 32.29 17.59 1.83
C ALA A 543 33.20 17.31 3.03
N ASP A 544 33.56 18.34 3.78
CA ASP A 544 34.41 18.25 4.98
C ASP A 544 33.66 17.70 6.21
N GLU A 545 32.35 17.98 6.32
CA GLU A 545 31.44 17.39 7.31
C GLU A 545 31.13 15.92 7.03
N TYR A 546 30.97 15.55 5.74
CA TYR A 546 30.56 14.21 5.33
C TYR A 546 31.57 13.49 4.42
N PRO A 547 32.88 13.42 4.76
CA PRO A 547 33.92 12.91 3.86
C PRO A 547 33.75 11.41 3.55
N ALA A 548 33.15 10.66 4.48
CA ALA A 548 32.74 9.27 4.23
C ALA A 548 31.73 9.15 3.07
N THR A 549 30.80 10.10 2.94
CA THR A 549 29.83 10.18 1.83
C THR A 549 30.54 10.47 0.50
N GLN A 550 31.52 11.38 0.51
CA GLN A 550 32.31 11.72 -0.68
C GLN A 550 33.17 10.55 -1.17
N LEU A 551 33.70 9.75 -0.24
CA LEU A 551 34.35 8.48 -0.58
C LEU A 551 33.38 7.47 -1.21
N LEU A 552 32.08 7.50 -0.89
CA LEU A 552 31.09 6.65 -1.57
C LEU A 552 30.73 7.19 -2.97
N HIS A 553 30.52 8.52 -3.11
CA HIS A 553 30.34 9.19 -4.40
C HIS A 553 31.50 8.86 -5.35
N THR A 554 32.74 9.08 -4.89
CA THR A 554 33.96 8.83 -5.69
C THR A 554 34.06 7.37 -6.13
N ARG A 555 33.73 6.42 -5.24
CA ARG A 555 33.69 4.99 -5.59
C ARG A 555 32.62 4.67 -6.64
N CYS A 556 31.43 5.27 -6.56
CA CYS A 556 30.41 5.15 -7.60
C CYS A 556 30.91 5.70 -8.94
N VAL A 557 31.55 6.88 -8.97
CA VAL A 557 32.16 7.46 -10.17
C VAL A 557 33.19 6.49 -10.79
N SER A 558 34.12 5.96 -9.99
CA SER A 558 35.09 4.96 -10.46
C SER A 558 34.45 3.66 -10.96
N MET A 559 33.45 3.12 -10.23
CA MET A 559 32.78 1.87 -10.61
C MET A 559 31.96 2.01 -11.91
N ILE A 560 31.31 3.16 -12.11
CA ILE A 560 30.53 3.43 -13.33
C ILE A 560 31.46 3.73 -14.51
N ALA A 561 32.59 4.42 -14.27
CA ALA A 561 33.61 4.63 -15.29
C ALA A 561 34.27 3.31 -15.75
N ASP A 562 34.56 2.39 -14.82
CA ASP A 562 35.06 1.05 -15.11
C ASP A 562 34.05 0.23 -15.94
N LEU A 563 32.79 0.23 -15.51
CA LEU A 563 31.66 -0.44 -16.18
C LEU A 563 31.42 0.02 -17.63
N TRP A 564 31.80 1.27 -17.95
CA TRP A 564 31.70 1.87 -19.28
C TRP A 564 33.04 1.94 -20.02
N HIS A 565 34.06 1.23 -19.54
CA HIS A 565 35.39 1.10 -20.15
C HIS A 565 36.14 2.44 -20.32
N ALA A 566 36.04 3.33 -19.33
CA ALA A 566 36.82 4.57 -19.31
C ALA A 566 38.34 4.29 -19.30
N PRO A 567 39.17 5.13 -19.95
CA PRO A 567 40.64 4.97 -19.99
C PRO A 567 41.33 4.78 -18.64
N SER A 568 40.75 5.27 -17.54
CA SER A 568 41.12 4.89 -16.18
C SER A 568 39.94 5.04 -15.22
N ALA A 569 39.63 3.99 -14.46
CA ALA A 569 38.69 4.06 -13.34
C ALA A 569 39.27 4.78 -12.11
N GLN A 570 40.60 4.77 -11.95
CA GLN A 570 41.32 5.39 -10.83
C GLN A 570 41.49 6.90 -11.02
N GLN A 571 41.46 7.37 -12.27
CA GLN A 571 41.47 8.79 -12.65
C GLN A 571 40.15 9.20 -13.33
N ALA A 572 39.05 8.52 -12.96
CA ALA A 572 37.73 8.76 -13.53
C ALA A 572 37.26 10.21 -13.29
N VAL A 573 36.84 10.90 -14.35
CA VAL A 573 36.30 12.26 -14.29
C VAL A 573 34.79 12.18 -14.39
N GLY A 574 34.08 12.50 -13.32
CA GLY A 574 32.62 12.40 -13.28
C GLY A 574 32.02 12.82 -11.95
N THR A 575 30.69 12.94 -11.89
CA THR A 575 29.98 13.28 -10.66
C THR A 575 28.57 12.68 -10.61
N ALA A 576 28.05 12.53 -9.39
CA ALA A 576 26.64 12.34 -9.14
C ALA A 576 25.85 13.62 -9.46
N THR A 577 24.73 13.47 -10.14
CA THR A 577 23.72 14.51 -10.36
C THR A 577 22.42 14.13 -9.67
N THR A 578 21.40 14.98 -9.76
CA THR A 578 20.02 14.67 -9.32
C THR A 578 19.33 13.69 -10.28
N GLY A 579 19.77 13.65 -11.53
CA GLY A 579 19.24 12.80 -12.59
C GLY A 579 19.90 13.05 -13.93
N SER A 580 19.53 12.27 -14.95
CA SER A 580 20.09 12.42 -16.31
C SER A 580 19.93 13.83 -16.87
N SER A 581 18.88 14.59 -16.53
CA SER A 581 18.68 15.95 -17.06
C SER A 581 19.82 16.91 -16.71
N GLU A 582 20.28 16.92 -15.45
CA GLU A 582 21.43 17.72 -15.02
C GLU A 582 22.74 17.18 -15.64
N ALA A 583 22.86 15.86 -15.77
CA ALA A 583 24.02 15.20 -16.39
C ALA A 583 24.19 15.54 -17.89
N ILE A 584 23.10 15.54 -18.65
CA ILE A 584 23.01 15.97 -20.05
C ILE A 584 23.45 17.43 -20.16
N HIS A 585 22.96 18.30 -19.26
CA HIS A 585 23.26 19.73 -19.29
C HIS A 585 24.76 19.99 -19.04
N LEU A 586 25.38 19.26 -18.11
CA LEU A 586 26.82 19.33 -17.83
C LEU A 586 27.66 18.80 -19.00
N GLY A 587 27.27 17.67 -19.61
CA GLY A 587 27.93 17.13 -20.81
C GLY A 587 27.86 18.10 -22.00
N GLY A 588 26.68 18.70 -22.22
CA GLY A 588 26.47 19.71 -23.25
C GLY A 588 27.24 21.01 -23.01
N LEU A 589 27.31 21.49 -21.76
CA LEU A 589 28.12 22.65 -21.38
C LEU A 589 29.61 22.42 -21.65
N ALA A 590 30.12 21.23 -21.32
CA ALA A 590 31.50 20.86 -21.61
C ALA A 590 31.79 20.88 -23.13
N MET A 591 30.92 20.26 -23.94
CA MET A 591 31.02 20.30 -25.40
C MET A 591 30.93 21.73 -25.95
N LYS A 592 30.00 22.57 -25.45
CA LYS A 592 29.86 23.97 -25.86
C LYS A 592 31.11 24.79 -25.53
N LYS A 593 31.70 24.62 -24.35
CA LYS A 593 32.94 25.31 -23.94
C LYS A 593 34.14 24.91 -24.83
N ILE A 594 34.35 23.61 -25.07
CA ILE A 594 35.41 23.11 -25.96
C ILE A 594 35.23 23.66 -27.39
N TRP A 595 33.98 23.72 -27.89
CA TRP A 595 33.70 24.35 -29.18
C TRP A 595 33.99 25.85 -29.17
N GLN A 596 33.58 26.59 -28.13
CA GLN A 596 33.87 28.02 -28.00
C GLN A 596 35.38 28.31 -27.98
N GLU A 597 36.19 27.49 -27.29
CA GLU A 597 37.65 27.60 -27.29
C GLU A 597 38.24 27.39 -28.69
N LYS A 598 37.82 26.31 -29.39
CA LYS A 598 38.23 26.03 -30.78
C LYS A 598 37.86 27.18 -31.73
N ARG A 599 36.65 27.74 -31.61
CA ARG A 599 36.18 28.89 -32.43
C ARG A 599 36.98 30.17 -32.14
N LYS A 600 37.23 30.49 -30.86
CA LYS A 600 38.10 31.62 -30.45
C LYS A 600 39.50 31.48 -31.04
N ALA A 601 40.12 30.30 -30.91
CA ALA A 601 41.46 30.03 -31.44
C ALA A 601 41.52 30.14 -32.98
N ALA A 602 40.43 29.81 -33.67
CA ALA A 602 40.28 29.97 -35.12
C ALA A 602 39.81 31.38 -35.56
N GLY A 603 39.63 32.34 -34.64
CA GLY A 603 39.16 33.69 -34.94
C GLY A 603 37.71 33.77 -35.45
N LYS A 604 36.88 32.75 -35.21
CA LYS A 604 35.49 32.65 -35.70
C LYS A 604 34.46 33.12 -34.67
N SER A 605 33.30 33.57 -35.16
CA SER A 605 32.16 33.97 -34.31
C SER A 605 31.64 32.81 -33.46
N LEU A 606 31.20 33.16 -32.24
CA LEU A 606 30.54 32.25 -31.29
C LEU A 606 29.01 32.29 -31.37
N HIS A 607 28.46 33.31 -32.04
CA HIS A 607 27.02 33.63 -32.04
C HIS A 607 26.37 33.48 -33.41
N GLU A 608 27.16 33.61 -34.49
CA GLU A 608 26.68 33.60 -35.88
C GLU A 608 27.40 32.50 -36.67
N PRO A 609 26.71 31.46 -37.18
CA PRO A 609 25.30 31.13 -36.96
C PRO A 609 25.02 30.56 -35.54
N GLY A 610 26.04 30.45 -34.69
CA GLY A 610 25.93 29.92 -33.33
C GLY A 610 26.09 28.40 -33.25
N PRO A 611 26.25 27.84 -32.03
CA PRO A 611 26.43 26.41 -31.83
C PRO A 611 25.13 25.63 -32.06
N ASN A 612 25.22 24.40 -32.58
CA ASN A 612 24.09 23.47 -32.70
C ASN A 612 24.38 22.10 -32.09
N ILE A 613 23.33 21.35 -31.73
CA ILE A 613 23.38 19.92 -31.38
C ILE A 613 22.43 19.11 -32.24
N ILE A 614 22.81 17.86 -32.52
CA ILE A 614 22.02 16.92 -33.32
C ILE A 614 21.56 15.76 -32.44
N MET A 615 20.28 15.38 -32.57
CA MET A 615 19.68 14.24 -31.87
C MET A 615 18.45 13.73 -32.63
N SER A 616 17.99 12.53 -32.29
CA SER A 616 16.72 11.98 -32.80
C SER A 616 15.51 12.78 -32.31
N SER A 617 14.42 12.81 -33.08
CA SER A 617 13.14 13.34 -32.58
C SER A 617 12.56 12.54 -31.41
N ASN A 618 13.04 11.31 -31.16
CA ASN A 618 12.65 10.52 -29.99
C ASN A 618 13.43 10.87 -28.69
N ALA A 619 14.23 11.94 -28.72
CA ALA A 619 15.02 12.42 -27.58
C ALA A 619 14.17 12.78 -26.36
N GLN A 620 14.78 12.70 -25.17
CA GLN A 620 14.15 13.12 -23.93
C GLN A 620 14.23 14.64 -23.79
N VAL A 621 13.14 15.27 -23.36
CA VAL A 621 12.95 16.74 -23.26
C VAL A 621 14.06 17.51 -22.51
N ALA A 622 14.91 16.85 -21.72
CA ALA A 622 16.10 17.46 -21.12
C ALA A 622 17.09 18.00 -22.17
N LEU A 623 17.20 17.38 -23.35
CA LEU A 623 18.09 17.84 -24.42
C LEU A 623 17.53 19.09 -25.09
N GLU A 624 16.21 19.17 -25.32
CA GLU A 624 15.54 20.41 -25.74
C GLU A 624 15.73 21.52 -24.70
N LYS A 625 15.63 21.20 -23.40
CA LYS A 625 15.89 22.14 -22.32
C LYS A 625 17.35 22.62 -22.28
N PHE A 626 18.32 21.74 -22.56
CA PHE A 626 19.71 22.16 -22.72
C PHE A 626 19.84 23.17 -23.86
N ALA A 627 19.29 22.85 -25.04
CA ALA A 627 19.33 23.71 -26.21
C ALA A 627 18.71 25.09 -25.95
N ARG A 628 17.52 25.11 -25.30
CA ARG A 628 16.72 26.31 -25.02
C ARG A 628 17.29 27.16 -23.86
N TYR A 629 17.91 26.56 -22.84
CA TYR A 629 18.45 27.31 -21.68
C TYR A 629 19.90 27.77 -21.85
N PHE A 630 20.65 27.18 -22.77
CA PHE A 630 22.07 27.49 -22.98
C PHE A 630 22.39 27.98 -24.39
N ASP A 631 21.43 28.56 -25.12
CA ASP A 631 21.61 29.15 -26.46
C ASP A 631 22.34 28.20 -27.44
N VAL A 632 21.70 27.09 -27.78
CA VAL A 632 22.20 26.12 -28.78
C VAL A 632 21.05 25.74 -29.72
N GLU A 633 21.30 25.74 -31.02
CA GLU A 633 20.32 25.34 -32.03
C GLU A 633 20.00 23.84 -31.91
N CYS A 634 18.71 23.51 -31.94
CA CYS A 634 18.18 22.17 -31.66
C CYS A 634 17.85 21.42 -32.97
N ARG A 635 18.82 20.67 -33.52
CA ARG A 635 18.64 19.92 -34.78
C ARG A 635 18.07 18.52 -34.51
N LEU A 636 16.75 18.42 -34.60
CA LEU A 636 15.98 17.19 -34.44
C LEU A 636 15.93 16.41 -35.76
N VAL A 637 16.45 15.18 -35.77
CA VAL A 637 16.39 14.25 -36.91
C VAL A 637 15.08 13.46 -36.82
N PRO A 638 14.11 13.62 -37.75
CA PRO A 638 12.83 12.92 -37.68
C PRO A 638 12.98 11.40 -37.78
N VAL A 639 12.27 10.67 -36.91
CA VAL A 639 12.20 9.21 -36.97
C VAL A 639 11.23 8.74 -38.04
N SER A 640 11.46 7.54 -38.56
CA SER A 640 10.55 6.84 -39.47
C SER A 640 10.51 5.33 -39.17
N LYS A 641 9.58 4.60 -39.80
CA LYS A 641 9.48 3.14 -39.67
C LYS A 641 10.75 2.43 -40.15
N GLU A 642 11.40 2.95 -41.20
CA GLU A 642 12.66 2.41 -41.75
C GLU A 642 13.81 2.56 -40.77
N SER A 643 13.81 3.64 -39.98
CA SER A 643 14.74 3.87 -38.87
C SER A 643 14.32 3.19 -37.55
N ARG A 644 13.29 2.34 -37.58
CA ARG A 644 12.72 1.65 -36.40
C ARG A 644 12.42 2.58 -35.23
N TYR A 645 11.90 3.79 -35.52
CA TYR A 645 11.52 4.78 -34.51
C TYR A 645 12.70 5.32 -33.66
N HIS A 646 13.93 5.23 -34.18
CA HIS A 646 15.16 5.72 -33.56
C HIS A 646 16.04 6.51 -34.54
N LEU A 647 17.17 7.07 -34.10
CA LEU A 647 18.05 7.88 -34.95
C LEU A 647 18.42 7.17 -36.25
N ASP A 648 18.06 7.80 -37.38
CA ASP A 648 18.61 7.48 -38.69
C ASP A 648 20.00 8.10 -38.80
N ILE A 649 21.03 7.30 -38.52
CA ILE A 649 22.43 7.74 -38.52
C ILE A 649 22.91 8.30 -39.87
N LYS A 650 22.21 8.01 -40.98
CA LYS A 650 22.55 8.56 -42.30
C LYS A 650 21.95 9.95 -42.45
N LYS A 651 20.65 10.11 -42.20
CA LYS A 651 19.99 11.44 -42.20
C LYS A 651 20.62 12.39 -41.19
N ALA A 652 21.09 11.88 -40.04
CA ALA A 652 21.79 12.67 -39.04
C ALA A 652 23.00 13.44 -39.62
N MET A 653 23.69 12.89 -40.62
CA MET A 653 24.83 13.53 -41.27
C MET A 653 24.45 14.76 -42.11
N ASP A 654 23.21 14.85 -42.59
CA ASP A 654 22.70 16.00 -43.35
C ASP A 654 22.58 17.27 -42.48
N TYR A 655 22.58 17.10 -41.15
CA TYR A 655 22.51 18.19 -40.17
C TYR A 655 23.90 18.61 -39.63
N VAL A 656 24.99 17.94 -40.01
CA VAL A 656 26.35 18.16 -39.43
C VAL A 656 27.12 19.28 -40.16
N ASP A 657 27.40 20.37 -39.44
CA ASP A 657 28.29 21.46 -39.87
C ASP A 657 29.42 21.78 -38.87
N GLU A 658 30.25 22.78 -39.18
CA GLU A 658 31.37 23.25 -38.33
C GLU A 658 30.96 23.92 -37.00
N ASN A 659 29.67 24.10 -36.77
CA ASN A 659 29.08 24.65 -35.55
C ASN A 659 28.43 23.58 -34.66
N THR A 660 28.37 22.33 -35.14
CA THR A 660 27.93 21.16 -34.36
C THR A 660 28.85 20.94 -33.17
N ILE A 661 28.38 21.17 -31.96
CA ILE A 661 29.19 20.98 -30.74
C ILE A 661 29.29 19.50 -30.34
N GLY A 662 28.32 18.70 -30.78
CA GLY A 662 28.27 17.24 -30.59
C GLY A 662 26.96 16.63 -31.07
N VAL A 663 26.98 15.32 -31.32
CA VAL A 663 25.79 14.50 -31.56
C VAL A 663 25.41 13.79 -30.26
N TYR A 664 24.13 13.85 -29.89
CA TYR A 664 23.58 13.04 -28.81
C TYR A 664 23.00 11.75 -29.38
N VAL A 665 23.37 10.62 -28.79
CA VAL A 665 22.93 9.28 -29.22
C VAL A 665 22.30 8.57 -28.04
N ILE A 666 21.09 8.03 -28.22
CA ILE A 666 20.23 7.60 -27.12
C ILE A 666 20.34 6.08 -26.94
N LEU A 667 20.96 5.67 -25.83
CA LEU A 667 21.01 4.26 -25.43
C LEU A 667 19.77 3.92 -24.60
N GLY A 668 18.65 3.79 -25.30
CA GLY A 668 17.38 3.33 -24.76
C GLY A 668 16.28 4.37 -24.86
N SER A 669 15.69 4.48 -26.05
CA SER A 669 14.60 5.42 -26.36
C SER A 669 13.48 5.35 -25.33
N THR A 670 13.03 6.50 -24.83
CA THR A 670 11.89 6.56 -23.90
C THR A 670 10.57 6.19 -24.57
N TYR A 671 10.48 6.24 -25.90
CA TYR A 671 9.28 5.88 -26.64
C TYR A 671 9.15 4.36 -26.82
N THR A 672 10.18 3.72 -27.40
CA THR A 672 10.13 2.33 -27.90
C THR A 672 11.18 1.38 -27.28
N GLY A 673 12.11 1.89 -26.47
CA GLY A 673 13.13 1.08 -25.79
C GLY A 673 14.38 0.73 -26.62
N HIS A 674 14.41 1.05 -27.92
CA HIS A 674 15.54 0.73 -28.80
C HIS A 674 16.85 1.44 -28.41
N TYR A 675 17.98 0.81 -28.75
CA TYR A 675 19.31 1.42 -28.69
C TYR A 675 19.71 2.02 -30.04
N GLU A 676 20.22 3.25 -30.01
CA GLU A 676 20.75 3.91 -31.20
C GLU A 676 22.19 3.47 -31.51
N ASN A 677 22.55 3.45 -32.79
CA ASN A 677 23.81 2.87 -33.26
C ASN A 677 25.00 3.84 -33.08
N VAL A 678 25.48 3.98 -31.83
CA VAL A 678 26.62 4.83 -31.46
C VAL A 678 27.86 4.55 -32.32
N LYS A 679 28.18 3.28 -32.58
CA LYS A 679 29.33 2.90 -33.41
C LYS A 679 29.16 3.36 -34.87
N GLY A 680 27.97 3.15 -35.44
CA GLY A 680 27.68 3.52 -36.83
C GLY A 680 27.73 5.03 -37.07
N ILE A 681 27.19 5.85 -36.17
CA ILE A 681 27.33 7.31 -36.30
C ILE A 681 28.77 7.77 -36.03
N ALA A 682 29.51 7.12 -35.12
CA ALA A 682 30.93 7.43 -34.93
C ALA A 682 31.78 7.18 -36.19
N ASP A 683 31.51 6.11 -36.93
CA ASP A 683 32.18 5.81 -38.20
C ASP A 683 31.87 6.85 -39.29
N LEU A 684 30.62 7.30 -39.38
CA LEU A 684 30.22 8.36 -40.31
C LEU A 684 30.82 9.72 -39.95
N LEU A 685 31.00 10.01 -38.66
CA LEU A 685 31.71 11.19 -38.17
C LEU A 685 33.22 11.10 -38.40
N ASP A 686 33.83 9.91 -38.34
CA ASP A 686 35.23 9.69 -38.74
C ASP A 686 35.44 9.99 -40.24
N ASP A 687 34.54 9.53 -41.11
CA ASP A 687 34.61 9.84 -42.56
C ASP A 687 34.20 11.29 -42.90
N TYR A 688 33.42 11.95 -42.04
CA TYR A 688 33.18 13.39 -42.12
C TYR A 688 34.45 14.19 -41.78
N GLU A 689 35.12 13.86 -40.67
CA GLU A 689 36.34 14.55 -40.23
C GLU A 689 37.48 14.36 -41.25
N LYS A 690 37.67 13.16 -41.80
CA LYS A 690 38.65 12.88 -42.88
C LYS A 690 38.45 13.75 -44.14
N ARG A 691 37.21 14.17 -44.44
CA ARG A 691 36.88 14.99 -45.62
C ARG A 691 36.89 16.49 -45.36
N THR A 692 36.67 16.92 -44.12
CA THR A 692 36.39 18.33 -43.77
C THR A 692 37.42 18.96 -42.82
N GLY A 693 38.15 18.14 -42.05
CA GLY A 693 38.95 18.59 -40.92
C GLY A 693 38.12 19.00 -39.68
N HIS A 694 36.81 18.76 -39.67
CA HIS A 694 35.93 19.13 -38.56
C HIS A 694 35.62 17.93 -37.67
N SER A 695 36.12 17.97 -36.43
CA SER A 695 35.91 16.94 -35.43
C SER A 695 34.67 17.22 -34.57
N VAL A 696 33.64 16.39 -34.74
CA VAL A 696 32.41 16.42 -33.93
C VAL A 696 32.41 15.24 -32.94
N PRO A 697 32.21 15.48 -31.63
CA PRO A 697 32.14 14.45 -30.60
C PRO A 697 30.74 13.85 -30.46
N ILE A 698 30.64 12.77 -29.69
CA ILE A 698 29.39 12.12 -29.28
C ILE A 698 29.23 12.24 -27.75
N HIS A 699 28.02 12.60 -27.31
CA HIS A 699 27.54 12.31 -25.95
C HIS A 699 26.51 11.19 -26.03
N VAL A 700 26.61 10.19 -25.14
CA VAL A 700 25.61 9.11 -25.10
C VAL A 700 24.64 9.34 -23.94
N ASP A 701 23.37 9.59 -24.28
CA ASP A 701 22.28 9.55 -23.31
C ASP A 701 21.95 8.09 -22.99
N ALA A 702 22.68 7.54 -22.02
CA ALA A 702 22.45 6.22 -21.46
C ALA A 702 21.59 6.30 -20.19
N ALA A 703 20.66 7.28 -20.10
CA ALA A 703 19.76 7.48 -18.95
C ALA A 703 19.12 6.19 -18.44
N SER A 704 18.72 5.31 -19.37
CA SER A 704 18.18 3.99 -19.05
C SER A 704 19.18 2.87 -19.36
N GLY A 705 19.78 2.85 -20.56
CA GLY A 705 20.61 1.73 -21.03
C GLY A 705 21.95 1.56 -20.32
N GLY A 706 22.47 2.61 -19.66
CA GLY A 706 23.77 2.61 -19.00
C GLY A 706 23.89 1.62 -17.84
N PHE A 707 22.76 1.13 -17.33
CA PHE A 707 22.66 0.06 -16.32
C PHE A 707 22.00 -1.23 -16.86
N ILE A 708 21.76 -1.37 -18.17
CA ILE A 708 21.27 -2.61 -18.80
C ILE A 708 22.32 -3.17 -19.78
N ALA A 709 22.80 -2.34 -20.72
CA ALA A 709 23.69 -2.77 -21.78
C ALA A 709 25.02 -3.41 -21.30
N PRO A 710 25.73 -2.90 -20.26
CA PRO A 710 26.95 -3.54 -19.75
C PRO A 710 26.77 -5.01 -19.31
N PHE A 711 25.57 -5.34 -18.84
CA PHE A 711 25.29 -6.64 -18.21
C PHE A 711 24.58 -7.60 -19.15
N ALA A 712 23.57 -7.10 -19.89
CA ALA A 712 22.79 -7.87 -20.84
C ALA A 712 23.50 -8.07 -22.20
N HIS A 713 24.30 -7.09 -22.64
CA HIS A 713 24.95 -7.04 -23.96
C HIS A 713 26.39 -6.48 -23.88
N PRO A 714 27.32 -7.10 -23.12
CA PRO A 714 28.65 -6.56 -22.85
C PRO A 714 29.47 -6.26 -24.12
N ASP A 715 29.30 -7.08 -25.17
CA ASP A 715 30.03 -6.95 -26.44
C ASP A 715 29.49 -5.83 -27.35
N LEU A 716 28.35 -5.20 -26.99
CA LEU A 716 27.82 -4.05 -27.72
C LEU A 716 28.77 -2.85 -27.59
N LEU A 717 29.28 -2.37 -28.73
CA LEU A 717 30.08 -1.14 -28.78
C LEU A 717 29.16 0.08 -28.73
N TRP A 718 29.11 0.72 -27.55
CA TRP A 718 28.35 1.96 -27.34
C TRP A 718 29.04 2.98 -26.42
N ASP A 719 30.03 2.56 -25.63
CA ASP A 719 30.60 3.32 -24.51
C ASP A 719 31.97 3.95 -24.85
N PHE A 720 32.81 4.19 -23.84
CA PHE A 720 34.12 4.80 -24.00
C PHE A 720 35.10 3.99 -24.86
N ARG A 721 34.82 2.73 -25.19
CA ARG A 721 35.51 1.94 -26.24
C ARG A 721 35.47 2.61 -27.62
N ILE A 722 34.48 3.48 -27.88
CA ILE A 722 34.37 4.27 -29.12
C ILE A 722 35.06 5.63 -28.91
N PRO A 723 36.14 5.98 -29.63
CA PRO A 723 36.92 7.20 -29.39
C PRO A 723 36.14 8.53 -29.41
N ARG A 724 35.03 8.63 -30.18
CA ARG A 724 34.19 9.83 -30.23
C ARG A 724 33.27 10.04 -29.02
N VAL A 725 33.01 9.03 -28.18
CA VAL A 725 32.11 9.14 -27.02
C VAL A 725 32.80 9.90 -25.88
N VAL A 726 32.73 11.23 -25.88
CA VAL A 726 33.49 12.08 -24.94
C VAL A 726 32.91 12.10 -23.53
N SER A 727 31.60 11.87 -23.40
CA SER A 727 30.89 11.77 -22.12
C SER A 727 29.63 10.92 -22.24
N ILE A 728 29.18 10.37 -21.11
CA ILE A 728 28.02 9.48 -20.98
C ILE A 728 27.25 9.90 -19.72
N ASN A 729 25.92 9.98 -19.80
CA ASN A 729 25.05 10.09 -18.63
C ASN A 729 24.28 8.80 -18.31
N THR A 730 23.89 8.61 -17.05
CA THR A 730 22.82 7.65 -16.70
C THR A 730 21.97 8.13 -15.53
N SER A 731 20.76 7.60 -15.38
CA SER A 731 19.93 7.80 -14.19
C SER A 731 20.06 6.58 -13.28
N GLY A 732 20.82 6.71 -12.19
CA GLY A 732 20.89 5.71 -11.13
C GLY A 732 19.50 5.37 -10.55
N HIS A 733 18.57 6.32 -10.59
CA HIS A 733 17.18 6.12 -10.20
C HIS A 733 16.27 5.40 -11.22
N LYS A 734 16.80 4.94 -12.36
CA LYS A 734 16.11 4.01 -13.27
C LYS A 734 16.65 2.59 -13.02
N PHE A 735 17.16 1.92 -14.05
CA PHE A 735 17.77 0.59 -13.95
C PHE A 735 19.08 0.52 -13.13
N GLY A 736 19.58 1.65 -12.61
CA GLY A 736 20.59 1.66 -11.54
C GLY A 736 20.03 1.24 -10.17
N LEU A 737 18.71 1.10 -10.03
CA LEU A 737 17.96 0.56 -8.88
C LEU A 737 17.98 1.40 -7.59
N SER A 738 18.44 2.65 -7.63
CA SER A 738 18.26 3.60 -6.51
C SER A 738 16.85 4.23 -6.54
N TYR A 739 16.35 4.74 -5.40
CA TYR A 739 15.26 5.71 -5.44
C TYR A 739 15.64 7.02 -6.16
N VAL A 740 14.60 7.80 -6.51
CA VAL A 740 14.67 9.11 -7.16
C VAL A 740 15.66 10.06 -6.49
N GLY A 741 16.32 10.91 -7.29
CA GLY A 741 17.29 11.90 -6.81
C GLY A 741 18.77 11.60 -7.10
N VAL A 742 19.10 10.51 -7.80
CA VAL A 742 20.46 10.26 -8.32
C VAL A 742 20.53 10.01 -9.83
N GLY A 743 21.43 10.73 -10.48
CA GLY A 743 21.99 10.43 -11.80
C GLY A 743 23.51 10.50 -11.76
N TRP A 744 24.16 10.25 -12.89
CA TRP A 744 25.61 10.28 -13.05
C TRP A 744 25.99 10.85 -14.42
N VAL A 745 27.09 11.58 -14.46
CA VAL A 745 27.82 11.93 -15.70
C VAL A 745 29.29 11.55 -15.55
N ILE A 746 29.84 10.90 -16.56
CA ILE A 746 31.25 10.55 -16.66
C ILE A 746 31.79 11.14 -17.98
N TRP A 747 33.01 11.68 -17.97
CA TRP A 747 33.78 12.07 -19.15
C TRP A 747 34.90 11.06 -19.39
N ARG A 748 35.36 10.98 -20.64
CA ARG A 748 36.50 10.12 -21.02
C ARG A 748 37.74 10.36 -20.16
N ASP A 749 38.09 11.63 -19.99
CA ASP A 749 39.32 12.10 -19.36
C ASP A 749 39.19 13.60 -19.02
N GLN A 750 40.22 14.16 -18.38
CA GLN A 750 40.22 15.56 -17.94
C GLN A 750 40.24 16.60 -19.09
N ALA A 751 40.67 16.25 -20.30
CA ALA A 751 40.63 17.17 -21.44
C ALA A 751 39.21 17.40 -21.98
N HIS A 752 38.25 16.54 -21.60
CA HIS A 752 36.86 16.64 -22.00
C HIS A 752 35.96 17.37 -20.99
N LEU A 753 36.51 17.78 -19.82
CA LEU A 753 35.85 18.64 -18.83
C LEU A 753 36.66 19.96 -18.67
N PRO A 754 36.28 21.05 -19.36
CA PRO A 754 36.98 22.33 -19.28
C PRO A 754 37.05 22.89 -17.85
N LYS A 755 38.22 23.38 -17.45
CA LYS A 755 38.46 23.97 -16.12
C LYS A 755 37.54 25.15 -15.82
N ASP A 756 37.16 25.88 -16.87
CA ASP A 756 36.15 26.94 -16.91
C ASP A 756 34.73 26.55 -16.42
N LEU A 757 34.48 25.27 -16.15
CA LEU A 757 33.24 24.73 -15.57
C LEU A 757 33.43 24.12 -14.17
N VAL A 758 34.66 24.06 -13.66
CA VAL A 758 34.99 23.52 -12.34
C VAL A 758 35.20 24.67 -11.37
N PHE A 759 34.34 24.75 -10.36
CA PHE A 759 34.41 25.74 -9.29
C PHE A 759 35.29 25.20 -8.16
N GLU A 760 36.36 25.93 -7.86
CA GLU A 760 37.14 25.77 -6.63
C GLU A 760 36.41 26.52 -5.50
N LEU A 761 36.01 25.79 -4.45
CA LEU A 761 35.27 26.31 -3.31
C LEU A 761 36.12 26.19 -2.06
N HIS A 762 36.37 27.33 -1.39
CA HIS A 762 36.91 27.38 -0.03
C HIS A 762 35.72 27.38 0.94
N TYR A 763 35.14 26.21 1.19
CA TYR A 763 33.89 26.04 1.92
C TYR A 763 34.05 25.06 3.10
N LEU A 764 33.40 25.40 4.21
CA LEU A 764 33.27 24.70 5.50
C LEU A 764 34.57 24.26 6.25
N GLY A 765 35.64 23.92 5.55
CA GLY A 765 36.96 23.62 6.14
C GLY A 765 38.06 23.27 5.12
N SER A 766 37.69 22.93 3.89
CA SER A 766 38.61 22.38 2.88
C SER A 766 38.60 23.15 1.55
N VAL A 767 39.24 22.58 0.52
CA VAL A 767 39.17 23.06 -0.86
C VAL A 767 38.46 22.00 -1.70
N GLU A 768 37.27 22.34 -2.17
CA GLU A 768 36.40 21.43 -2.93
C GLU A 768 36.36 21.82 -4.41
N PHE A 769 36.29 20.83 -5.30
CA PHE A 769 36.19 21.05 -6.75
C PHE A 769 34.86 20.52 -7.26
N THR A 770 33.94 21.41 -7.62
CA THR A 770 32.55 21.07 -7.98
C THR A 770 32.20 21.52 -9.39
N PHE A 771 31.26 20.82 -10.03
CA PHE A 771 30.75 21.13 -11.38
C PHE A 771 29.30 20.63 -11.54
N SER A 772 28.45 20.90 -10.56
CA SER A 772 27.00 20.61 -10.60
C SER A 772 26.18 21.86 -10.91
N LEU A 773 24.94 21.69 -11.37
CA LEU A 773 23.96 22.79 -11.47
C LEU A 773 23.20 22.97 -10.14
N THR A 774 23.13 21.90 -9.35
CA THR A 774 22.60 21.88 -7.99
C THR A 774 23.69 22.10 -6.94
N PHE A 775 23.31 22.69 -5.80
CA PHE A 775 24.18 22.87 -4.63
C PHE A 775 23.73 21.90 -3.52
N SER A 776 23.09 22.39 -2.45
CA SER A 776 22.59 21.55 -1.36
C SER A 776 21.52 20.56 -1.83
N ARG A 777 21.73 19.26 -1.57
CA ARG A 777 20.80 18.17 -1.91
C ARG A 777 21.10 16.90 -1.09
N PRO A 778 20.11 16.03 -0.81
CA PRO A 778 20.34 14.84 0.01
C PRO A 778 21.27 13.82 -0.67
N ALA A 779 22.21 13.28 0.08
CA ALA A 779 23.16 12.26 -0.37
C ALA A 779 22.62 10.83 -0.25
N ALA A 780 21.48 10.61 0.42
CA ALA A 780 20.90 9.28 0.63
C ALA A 780 20.70 8.45 -0.66
N PRO A 781 20.27 9.02 -1.82
CA PRO A 781 20.21 8.29 -3.09
C PRO A 781 21.58 7.80 -3.60
N ILE A 782 22.69 8.49 -3.29
CA ILE A 782 24.04 8.06 -3.66
C ILE A 782 24.51 6.91 -2.75
N ILE A 783 24.15 6.95 -1.47
CA ILE A 783 24.39 5.86 -0.51
C ILE A 783 23.61 4.61 -0.93
N ALA A 784 22.35 4.76 -1.37
CA ALA A 784 21.54 3.69 -1.94
C ALA A 784 22.15 3.11 -3.24
N GLN A 785 22.62 3.96 -4.14
CA GLN A 785 23.32 3.51 -5.35
C GLN A 785 24.57 2.68 -5.01
N TYR A 786 25.38 3.14 -4.06
CA TYR A 786 26.58 2.42 -3.62
C TYR A 786 26.24 1.08 -2.95
N PHE A 787 25.17 1.04 -2.14
CA PHE A 787 24.65 -0.20 -1.58
C PHE A 787 24.32 -1.21 -2.69
N ASN A 788 23.59 -0.82 -3.74
CA ASN A 788 23.23 -1.74 -4.83
C ASN A 788 24.46 -2.21 -5.64
N LEU A 789 25.42 -1.31 -5.91
CA LEU A 789 26.68 -1.67 -6.57
C LEU A 789 27.47 -2.75 -5.79
N LEU A 790 27.48 -2.70 -4.46
CA LEU A 790 28.08 -3.74 -3.62
C LEU A 790 27.21 -4.99 -3.44
N HIS A 791 25.89 -4.81 -3.24
CA HIS A 791 24.95 -5.88 -2.89
C HIS A 791 24.70 -6.84 -4.06
N LEU A 792 24.54 -6.28 -5.26
CA LEU A 792 24.26 -7.04 -6.48
C LEU A 792 25.56 -7.42 -7.20
N GLY A 793 26.50 -6.47 -7.30
CA GLY A 793 27.66 -6.57 -8.17
C GLY A 793 27.28 -6.83 -9.64
N TYR A 794 28.28 -7.11 -10.48
CA TYR A 794 28.04 -7.39 -11.91
C TYR A 794 27.10 -8.58 -12.12
N ALA A 795 27.20 -9.63 -11.29
CA ALA A 795 26.37 -10.82 -11.40
C ALA A 795 24.87 -10.56 -11.08
N GLY A 796 24.57 -9.78 -10.03
CA GLY A 796 23.21 -9.44 -9.65
C GLY A 796 22.54 -8.51 -10.67
N TYR A 797 23.23 -7.43 -11.09
CA TYR A 797 22.73 -6.55 -12.15
C TYR A 797 22.51 -7.32 -13.47
N LYS A 798 23.38 -8.28 -13.82
CA LYS A 798 23.18 -9.17 -14.97
C LYS A 798 21.96 -10.07 -14.81
N HIS A 799 21.76 -10.69 -13.64
CA HIS A 799 20.59 -11.53 -13.40
C HIS A 799 19.28 -10.72 -13.54
N LEU A 800 19.20 -9.54 -12.92
CA LEU A 800 18.03 -8.67 -13.00
C LEU A 800 17.78 -8.17 -14.44
N SER A 801 18.82 -7.66 -15.13
CA SER A 801 18.69 -7.20 -16.52
C SER A 801 18.17 -8.30 -17.45
N LEU A 802 18.65 -9.53 -17.29
CA LEU A 802 18.21 -10.68 -18.08
C LEU A 802 16.78 -11.14 -17.74
N ASN A 803 16.38 -11.05 -16.46
CA ASN A 803 15.02 -11.36 -16.03
C ASN A 803 14.03 -10.32 -16.56
N ASP A 804 14.31 -9.03 -16.43
CA ASP A 804 13.46 -7.94 -16.91
C ASP A 804 13.28 -8.02 -18.44
N LEU A 805 14.36 -8.32 -19.18
CA LEU A 805 14.31 -8.54 -20.62
C LEU A 805 13.57 -9.84 -20.99
N LYS A 806 13.70 -10.93 -20.22
CA LYS A 806 12.89 -12.16 -20.41
C LYS A 806 11.40 -11.87 -20.24
N ASN A 807 11.05 -11.11 -19.19
CA ASN A 807 9.70 -10.73 -18.83
C ASN A 807 9.09 -9.78 -19.88
N ALA A 808 9.85 -8.79 -20.35
CA ALA A 808 9.43 -7.93 -21.45
C ALA A 808 9.24 -8.73 -22.77
N ARG A 809 10.14 -9.66 -23.11
CA ARG A 809 9.95 -10.57 -24.26
C ARG A 809 8.72 -11.47 -24.13
N LEU A 810 8.34 -11.88 -22.92
CA LEU A 810 7.11 -12.63 -22.68
C LEU A 810 5.88 -11.77 -23.01
N LEU A 811 5.83 -10.54 -22.48
CA LEU A 811 4.74 -9.60 -22.77
C LEU A 811 4.64 -9.27 -24.27
N SER A 812 5.74 -8.95 -24.95
CA SER A 812 5.71 -8.66 -26.39
C SER A 812 5.11 -9.82 -27.21
N ARG A 813 5.55 -11.06 -26.95
CA ARG A 813 5.00 -12.23 -27.65
C ARG A 813 3.55 -12.52 -27.28
N ALA A 814 3.10 -12.21 -26.07
CA ALA A 814 1.71 -12.40 -25.66
C ALA A 814 0.77 -11.42 -26.38
N LEU A 815 1.20 -10.17 -26.58
CA LEU A 815 0.44 -9.15 -27.30
C LEU A 815 0.32 -9.46 -28.81
N GLU A 816 1.41 -9.87 -29.45
CA GLU A 816 1.39 -10.22 -30.88
C GLU A 816 0.57 -11.49 -31.16
N ARG A 817 0.63 -12.48 -30.25
CA ARG A 817 -0.13 -13.74 -30.38
C ARG A 817 -1.64 -13.59 -30.21
N SER A 818 -2.15 -12.39 -29.90
CA SER A 818 -3.59 -12.13 -29.81
C SER A 818 -4.17 -11.54 -31.11
N ASP A 819 -3.36 -11.28 -32.13
CA ASP A 819 -3.70 -10.58 -33.39
C ASP A 819 -4.28 -9.14 -33.21
N TYR A 820 -4.43 -8.67 -31.97
CA TYR A 820 -4.98 -7.34 -31.65
C TYR A 820 -3.92 -6.24 -31.68
N PHE A 821 -2.64 -6.57 -31.44
CA PHE A 821 -1.58 -5.59 -31.25
C PHE A 821 -0.34 -5.82 -32.12
N ASP A 822 0.13 -4.75 -32.77
CA ASP A 822 1.49 -4.65 -33.30
C ASP A 822 2.43 -4.18 -32.18
N VAL A 823 3.49 -4.92 -31.87
CA VAL A 823 4.55 -4.47 -30.96
C VAL A 823 5.68 -3.80 -31.74
N LEU A 824 6.03 -2.57 -31.34
CA LEU A 824 7.04 -1.72 -31.97
C LEU A 824 8.43 -1.87 -31.34
N SER A 825 8.53 -2.41 -30.13
CA SER A 825 9.81 -2.69 -29.45
C SER A 825 10.42 -4.00 -29.93
N ASP A 826 11.64 -3.98 -30.49
CA ASP A 826 12.24 -5.15 -31.16
C ASP A 826 12.87 -6.20 -30.24
N ILE A 827 12.87 -6.03 -28.91
CA ILE A 827 13.63 -6.85 -27.94
C ILE A 827 13.31 -8.36 -27.92
N HIS A 828 12.26 -8.79 -28.61
CA HIS A 828 11.81 -10.18 -28.80
C HIS A 828 12.03 -10.70 -30.24
N ARG A 829 12.54 -9.86 -31.14
CA ARG A 829 12.94 -10.21 -32.52
C ARG A 829 14.37 -10.78 -32.54
N PRO A 830 14.66 -11.76 -33.42
CA PRO A 830 16.01 -12.30 -33.58
C PRO A 830 16.98 -11.32 -34.25
N LYS A 831 18.25 -11.28 -33.82
CA LYS A 831 19.29 -10.43 -34.44
C LYS A 831 19.47 -10.76 -35.92
N GLY A 832 19.52 -9.72 -36.75
CA GLY A 832 19.85 -9.84 -38.19
C GLY A 832 18.83 -10.61 -39.05
N LEU A 833 17.73 -11.08 -38.48
CA LEU A 833 16.64 -11.75 -39.18
C LEU A 833 15.44 -10.81 -39.26
N HIS A 834 15.31 -10.07 -40.37
CA HIS A 834 14.12 -9.27 -40.72
C HIS A 834 12.88 -10.15 -41.06
N SER A 835 12.80 -11.37 -40.52
CA SER A 835 11.66 -12.26 -40.67
C SER A 835 10.70 -12.11 -39.49
N GLU A 836 9.40 -12.15 -39.76
CA GLU A 836 8.30 -12.08 -38.77
C GLU A 836 8.29 -13.27 -37.77
N LYS A 837 9.23 -14.23 -37.89
CA LYS A 837 9.34 -15.40 -37.02
C LYS A 837 10.02 -15.07 -35.69
N MET A 838 9.24 -15.21 -34.62
CA MET A 838 9.70 -15.02 -33.25
C MET A 838 10.69 -16.11 -32.83
N LEU A 839 11.72 -15.73 -32.06
CA LEU A 839 12.67 -16.70 -31.50
C LEU A 839 12.27 -17.10 -30.08
N GLU A 840 12.44 -18.38 -29.75
CA GLU A 840 12.14 -18.98 -28.43
C GLU A 840 13.40 -19.59 -27.77
N THR A 841 14.50 -18.83 -27.82
CA THR A 841 15.79 -19.19 -27.20
C THR A 841 15.91 -18.55 -25.80
N PRO A 842 16.58 -19.19 -24.83
CA PRO A 842 16.94 -18.55 -23.56
C PRO A 842 18.11 -17.57 -23.71
N ASN A 843 18.91 -17.66 -24.78
CA ASN A 843 20.11 -16.83 -24.96
C ASN A 843 19.71 -15.38 -25.31
N ILE A 844 20.29 -14.42 -24.59
CA ILE A 844 20.05 -12.98 -24.84
C ILE A 844 20.70 -12.49 -26.13
N GLU A 845 21.85 -13.06 -26.51
CA GLU A 845 22.61 -12.55 -27.65
C GLU A 845 22.04 -12.95 -29.02
N ASP A 846 20.99 -13.76 -29.04
CA ASP A 846 20.22 -14.09 -30.24
C ASP A 846 19.14 -13.03 -30.55
N TYR A 847 18.85 -12.09 -29.63
CA TYR A 847 17.79 -11.07 -29.77
C TYR A 847 18.33 -9.66 -30.02
N GLU A 848 17.56 -8.82 -30.72
CA GLU A 848 17.88 -7.40 -30.91
C GLU A 848 18.02 -6.66 -29.56
N PRO A 849 19.09 -5.86 -29.34
CA PRO A 849 19.38 -5.27 -28.04
C PRO A 849 18.54 -4.01 -27.76
N GLY A 850 18.07 -3.88 -26.52
CA GLY A 850 17.27 -2.73 -26.07
C GLY A 850 16.96 -2.75 -24.58
N LEU A 851 16.09 -1.84 -24.14
CA LEU A 851 15.55 -1.81 -22.78
C LEU A 851 14.42 -2.83 -22.58
N PRO A 852 14.13 -3.27 -21.34
CA PRO A 852 12.92 -4.03 -21.01
C PRO A 852 11.67 -3.12 -21.07
N VAL A 853 11.28 -2.76 -22.29
CA VAL A 853 10.16 -1.88 -22.63
C VAL A 853 9.36 -2.53 -23.74
N VAL A 854 8.03 -2.44 -23.65
CA VAL A 854 7.10 -2.93 -24.67
C VAL A 854 6.20 -1.77 -25.09
N ALA A 855 6.50 -1.18 -26.24
CA ALA A 855 5.65 -0.20 -26.92
C ALA A 855 4.82 -0.91 -27.99
N PHE A 856 3.52 -0.64 -28.05
CA PHE A 856 2.59 -1.35 -28.92
C PHE A 856 1.39 -0.49 -29.35
N LYS A 857 0.77 -0.84 -30.48
CA LYS A 857 -0.46 -0.22 -31.00
C LYS A 857 -1.46 -1.29 -31.44
N PHE A 858 -2.73 -0.97 -31.64
CA PHE A 858 -3.65 -1.90 -32.32
C PHE A 858 -3.20 -2.21 -33.75
N THR A 859 -3.39 -3.47 -34.17
CA THR A 859 -3.20 -3.89 -35.56
C THR A 859 -4.15 -3.16 -36.51
N ASP A 860 -3.70 -2.95 -37.74
CA ASP A 860 -4.52 -2.29 -38.77
C ASP A 860 -5.73 -3.14 -39.18
N SER A 861 -5.71 -4.46 -38.92
CA SER A 861 -6.86 -5.36 -39.02
C SER A 861 -7.86 -5.13 -37.89
N PHE A 862 -7.41 -5.09 -36.63
CA PHE A 862 -8.27 -4.84 -35.47
C PHE A 862 -8.95 -3.46 -35.55
N LYS A 863 -8.19 -2.40 -35.91
CA LYS A 863 -8.76 -1.05 -36.15
C LYS A 863 -9.82 -1.03 -37.26
N LYS A 864 -9.70 -1.88 -38.30
CA LYS A 864 -10.72 -2.01 -39.37
C LYS A 864 -11.94 -2.83 -38.95
N GLN A 865 -11.77 -3.81 -38.07
CA GLN A 865 -12.86 -4.63 -37.54
C GLN A 865 -13.70 -3.87 -36.48
N TYR A 866 -13.05 -3.05 -35.66
CA TYR A 866 -13.67 -2.28 -34.57
C TYR A 866 -13.39 -0.77 -34.69
N PRO A 867 -13.81 -0.09 -35.78
CA PRO A 867 -13.44 1.31 -36.08
C PRO A 867 -14.03 2.36 -35.12
N ARG A 868 -14.86 1.96 -34.16
CA ARG A 868 -15.35 2.82 -33.06
C ARG A 868 -14.43 2.80 -31.83
N LEU A 869 -13.53 1.83 -31.71
CA LEU A 869 -12.75 1.55 -30.51
C LEU A 869 -11.44 2.37 -30.50
N GLN A 870 -11.30 3.29 -29.53
CA GLN A 870 -10.10 4.12 -29.38
C GLN A 870 -9.07 3.47 -28.44
N GLN A 871 -7.78 3.62 -28.74
CA GLN A 871 -6.69 3.04 -27.95
C GLN A 871 -6.48 3.78 -26.62
N SER A 872 -6.74 5.09 -26.60
CA SER A 872 -6.88 5.93 -25.41
C SER A 872 -7.72 5.28 -24.28
N TRP A 873 -8.86 4.66 -24.63
CA TRP A 873 -9.75 4.01 -23.67
C TRP A 873 -9.09 2.85 -22.93
N ILE A 874 -8.07 2.21 -23.51
CA ILE A 874 -7.33 1.12 -22.87
C ILE A 874 -6.53 1.64 -21.67
N GLN A 875 -5.85 2.79 -21.79
CA GLN A 875 -5.22 3.48 -20.65
C GLN A 875 -6.25 3.73 -19.54
N THR A 876 -7.39 4.32 -19.91
CA THR A 876 -8.42 4.77 -18.96
C THR A 876 -9.07 3.59 -18.24
N LEU A 877 -9.41 2.51 -18.94
CA LEU A 877 -9.97 1.29 -18.34
C LEU A 877 -8.93 0.50 -17.54
N MET A 878 -7.67 0.42 -17.99
CA MET A 878 -6.61 -0.23 -17.21
C MET A 878 -6.31 0.52 -15.90
N ARG A 879 -6.46 1.85 -15.88
CA ARG A 879 -6.41 2.65 -14.64
C ARG A 879 -7.50 2.24 -13.64
N THR A 880 -8.70 1.84 -14.08
CA THR A 880 -9.76 1.30 -13.18
C THR A 880 -9.38 -0.05 -12.53
N ARG A 881 -8.37 -0.74 -13.06
CA ARG A 881 -7.75 -1.94 -12.46
C ARG A 881 -6.45 -1.63 -11.71
N GLY A 882 -6.14 -0.35 -11.49
CA GLY A 882 -4.93 0.12 -10.82
C GLY A 882 -3.67 0.21 -11.70
N TRP A 883 -3.71 -0.27 -12.94
CA TRP A 883 -2.55 -0.25 -13.85
C TRP A 883 -2.34 1.14 -14.45
N LEU A 884 -1.20 1.77 -14.17
CA LEU A 884 -0.83 3.04 -14.80
C LEU A 884 0.07 2.77 -16.02
N MET A 885 -0.56 2.73 -17.18
CA MET A 885 0.11 2.68 -18.50
C MET A 885 -0.26 3.93 -19.31
N PRO A 886 0.68 4.57 -20.03
CA PRO A 886 0.44 5.76 -20.82
C PRO A 886 0.10 5.41 -22.28
N ASN A 887 -0.79 6.20 -22.89
CA ASN A 887 -1.09 6.27 -24.31
C ASN A 887 -0.65 7.63 -24.86
N TYR A 888 0.18 7.66 -25.91
CA TYR A 888 0.62 8.91 -26.55
C TYR A 888 1.12 8.66 -27.98
N ASN A 889 1.24 9.73 -28.77
CA ASN A 889 1.76 9.69 -30.13
C ASN A 889 3.29 9.61 -30.17
N LEU A 890 3.81 8.88 -31.18
CA LEU A 890 5.23 8.87 -31.52
C LEU A 890 5.75 10.27 -31.94
N PRO A 891 7.08 10.49 -31.95
CA PRO A 891 7.67 11.80 -32.19
C PRO A 891 7.73 12.16 -33.69
N PRO A 892 8.10 13.41 -34.03
CA PRO A 892 8.16 13.93 -35.39
C PRO A 892 8.77 12.99 -36.43
N GLY A 893 8.02 12.83 -37.54
CA GLY A 893 8.19 11.83 -38.58
C GLY A 893 7.33 10.57 -38.40
N CYS A 894 6.63 10.43 -37.27
CA CYS A 894 5.74 9.30 -36.92
C CYS A 894 4.50 9.71 -36.10
N GLU A 895 4.11 10.99 -36.11
CA GLU A 895 3.08 11.57 -35.23
C GLU A 895 1.73 10.85 -35.27
N ASP A 896 1.31 10.33 -36.43
CA ASP A 896 0.06 9.58 -36.60
C ASP A 896 0.03 8.23 -35.85
N ILE A 897 1.17 7.78 -35.32
CA ILE A 897 1.31 6.48 -34.64
C ILE A 897 1.11 6.66 -33.13
N GLU A 898 -0.15 6.50 -32.71
CA GLU A 898 -0.58 6.36 -31.32
C GLU A 898 -0.09 5.03 -30.70
N ILE A 899 0.63 5.08 -29.56
CA ILE A 899 1.16 3.89 -28.87
C ILE A 899 0.81 3.85 -27.38
N LEU A 900 0.69 2.61 -26.87
CA LEU A 900 0.73 2.26 -25.45
C LEU A 900 2.15 1.80 -25.09
N ARG A 901 2.62 2.09 -23.86
CA ARG A 901 3.95 1.63 -23.37
C ARG A 901 3.87 0.94 -22.01
N VAL A 902 4.51 -0.22 -21.87
CA VAL A 902 4.84 -0.83 -20.58
C VAL A 902 6.35 -0.80 -20.36
N VAL A 903 6.81 -0.25 -19.24
CA VAL A 903 8.18 -0.44 -18.74
C VAL A 903 8.18 -1.62 -17.78
N VAL A 904 9.01 -2.62 -18.05
CA VAL A 904 9.23 -3.78 -17.18
C VAL A 904 10.45 -3.51 -16.31
N LYS A 905 10.29 -3.70 -15.01
CA LYS A 905 11.30 -3.52 -13.94
C LYS A 905 11.31 -4.79 -13.08
N GLU A 906 12.29 -4.94 -12.18
CA GLU A 906 12.44 -6.14 -11.33
C GLU A 906 11.18 -6.55 -10.56
N ASN A 907 10.30 -5.61 -10.21
CA ASN A 907 9.05 -5.89 -9.50
C ASN A 907 7.96 -6.48 -10.41
N MET A 908 8.08 -6.36 -11.74
CA MET A 908 7.12 -6.83 -12.74
C MET A 908 7.36 -8.31 -13.08
N THR A 909 7.00 -9.16 -12.11
CA THR A 909 7.10 -10.62 -12.19
C THR A 909 6.23 -11.24 -13.29
N GLU A 910 6.53 -12.49 -13.66
CA GLU A 910 5.73 -13.30 -14.60
C GLU A 910 4.24 -13.38 -14.19
N MET A 911 3.95 -13.46 -12.88
CA MET A 911 2.59 -13.40 -12.34
C MET A 911 1.90 -12.07 -12.63
N LEU A 912 2.59 -10.94 -12.47
CA LEU A 912 2.02 -9.62 -12.77
C LEU A 912 1.88 -9.38 -14.27
N ILE A 913 2.74 -9.96 -15.11
CA ILE A 913 2.53 -9.97 -16.57
C ILE A 913 1.26 -10.73 -16.92
N GLN A 914 1.04 -11.92 -16.35
CA GLN A 914 -0.22 -12.65 -16.57
C GLN A 914 -1.42 -11.81 -16.13
N ARG A 915 -1.39 -11.17 -14.95
CA ARG A 915 -2.48 -10.29 -14.49
C ARG A 915 -2.71 -9.06 -15.36
N PHE A 916 -1.65 -8.46 -15.90
CA PHE A 916 -1.75 -7.35 -16.83
C PHE A 916 -2.43 -7.80 -18.13
N VAL A 917 -2.02 -8.94 -18.70
CA VAL A 917 -2.59 -9.51 -19.93
C VAL A 917 -4.03 -9.97 -19.71
N ASP A 918 -4.33 -10.66 -18.60
CA ASP A 918 -5.69 -11.04 -18.17
C ASP A 918 -6.63 -9.82 -18.19
N ASN A 919 -6.18 -8.69 -17.61
CA ASN A 919 -6.97 -7.47 -17.47
C ASN A 919 -7.14 -6.74 -18.81
N LEU A 920 -6.08 -6.66 -19.60
CA LEU A 920 -6.09 -6.04 -20.93
C LEU A 920 -7.04 -6.77 -21.89
N PHE A 921 -7.01 -8.10 -21.90
CA PHE A 921 -7.87 -8.90 -22.77
C PHE A 921 -9.32 -8.97 -22.25
N ASP A 922 -9.56 -9.04 -20.93
CA ASP A 922 -10.89 -8.89 -20.34
C ASP A 922 -11.56 -7.54 -20.72
N ILE A 923 -10.78 -6.46 -20.75
CA ILE A 923 -11.23 -5.14 -21.22
C ILE A 923 -11.55 -5.16 -22.72
N LEU A 924 -10.67 -5.73 -23.57
CA LEU A 924 -10.91 -5.81 -25.01
C LEU A 924 -12.09 -6.71 -25.37
N GLU A 925 -12.26 -7.85 -24.70
CA GLU A 925 -13.43 -8.72 -24.92
C GLU A 925 -14.73 -8.00 -24.54
N LYS A 926 -14.73 -7.15 -23.51
CA LYS A 926 -15.92 -6.34 -23.15
C LYS A 926 -16.18 -5.23 -24.19
N LEU A 927 -15.14 -4.53 -24.62
CA LEU A 927 -15.23 -3.48 -25.65
C LEU A 927 -15.68 -4.00 -27.04
N THR A 928 -15.47 -5.29 -27.33
CA THR A 928 -15.75 -5.89 -28.64
C THR A 928 -17.06 -6.68 -28.69
N LYS A 929 -17.73 -6.91 -27.55
CA LYS A 929 -18.94 -7.75 -27.44
C LYS A 929 -20.27 -7.00 -27.28
N ASP A 930 -20.27 -5.74 -26.86
CA ASP A 930 -21.51 -5.02 -26.52
C ASP A 930 -21.64 -3.68 -27.27
N ASP A 931 -22.85 -3.36 -27.71
CA ASP A 931 -23.14 -2.17 -28.53
C ASP A 931 -23.99 -1.17 -27.72
N GLN A 932 -23.71 0.13 -27.87
CA GLN A 932 -24.35 1.26 -27.20
C GLN A 932 -24.16 1.36 -25.66
N SER A 933 -24.42 0.30 -24.89
CA SER A 933 -24.42 0.31 -23.41
C SER A 933 -23.10 0.81 -22.79
N PHE A 934 -22.00 0.19 -23.16
CA PHE A 934 -20.66 0.43 -22.62
C PHE A 934 -20.09 1.78 -23.11
N HIS A 935 -20.61 2.31 -24.22
CA HIS A 935 -20.26 3.64 -24.74
C HIS A 935 -20.71 4.75 -23.78
N THR A 936 -21.85 4.61 -23.12
CA THR A 936 -22.32 5.58 -22.10
C THR A 936 -21.47 5.53 -20.83
N PHE A 937 -20.99 4.34 -20.44
CA PHE A 937 -20.04 4.19 -19.34
C PHE A 937 -18.68 4.81 -19.67
N LEU A 938 -18.14 4.58 -20.88
CA LEU A 938 -16.90 5.22 -21.33
C LEU A 938 -16.99 6.75 -21.31
N MET A 939 -18.09 7.33 -21.80
CA MET A 939 -18.34 8.77 -21.79
C MET A 939 -18.36 9.38 -20.37
N THR A 940 -18.65 8.59 -19.32
CA THR A 940 -18.58 9.05 -17.93
C THR A 940 -17.22 8.85 -17.28
N VAL A 941 -16.41 7.86 -17.72
CA VAL A 941 -15.03 7.71 -17.23
C VAL A 941 -14.06 8.68 -17.91
N ASP A 942 -14.21 8.95 -19.21
CA ASP A 942 -13.29 9.85 -19.93
C ASP A 942 -13.40 11.30 -19.42
N ALA A 943 -14.58 11.70 -18.92
CA ALA A 943 -14.79 12.96 -18.21
C ALA A 943 -14.00 13.11 -16.88
N THR A 944 -13.27 12.08 -16.44
CA THR A 944 -12.35 12.13 -15.29
C THR A 944 -10.88 12.25 -15.70
N SER A 945 -10.53 11.99 -16.97
CA SER A 945 -9.13 12.01 -17.44
C SER A 945 -8.59 13.44 -17.64
N SER A 946 -9.48 14.42 -17.74
CA SER A 946 -9.20 15.82 -18.10
C SER A 946 -9.02 16.79 -16.93
N TRP A 947 -9.30 16.37 -15.68
CA TRP A 947 -9.36 17.29 -14.53
C TRP A 947 -8.00 17.93 -14.14
N ASP A 948 -6.88 17.23 -14.35
CA ASP A 948 -5.58 17.63 -13.81
C ASP A 948 -4.87 18.76 -14.59
N GLN A 949 -5.12 18.91 -15.90
CA GLN A 949 -4.33 19.83 -16.75
C GLN A 949 -4.78 21.30 -16.71
N GLU A 950 -5.86 21.60 -16.01
CA GLU A 950 -6.50 22.92 -16.07
C GLU A 950 -6.18 23.83 -14.87
N LYS A 951 -5.89 23.29 -13.68
CA LYS A 951 -5.66 24.11 -12.47
C LYS A 951 -4.24 24.63 -12.25
N MET A 952 -3.25 24.22 -13.06
CA MET A 952 -1.86 24.73 -12.97
C MET A 952 -1.52 25.82 -14.01
N LYS A 953 -2.43 26.77 -14.29
CA LYS A 953 -2.19 27.88 -15.24
C LYS A 953 -2.04 29.24 -14.56
N HIS A 954 -0.96 29.43 -13.82
CA HIS A 954 -0.43 30.78 -13.56
C HIS A 954 0.62 31.14 -14.62
N GLY A 955 0.36 32.19 -15.41
CA GLY A 955 1.39 32.93 -16.14
C GLY A 955 1.44 32.81 -17.67
N LEU A 956 0.67 31.91 -18.31
CA LEU A 956 0.72 31.70 -19.77
C LEU A 956 -0.52 32.25 -20.50
N ARG A 957 -0.30 33.12 -21.50
CA ARG A 957 -1.34 33.59 -22.44
C ARG A 957 -1.53 32.56 -23.56
N LYS A 958 -2.76 32.17 -23.87
CA LYS A 958 -3.07 31.37 -25.08
C LYS A 958 -3.16 32.26 -26.31
N ASN A 959 -2.64 31.78 -27.43
CA ASN A 959 -2.98 32.24 -28.79
C ASN A 959 -4.09 31.34 -29.38
N PRO A 960 -4.89 31.78 -30.37
CA PRO A 960 -6.09 31.04 -30.79
C PRO A 960 -5.89 29.88 -31.79
N ASP A 961 -4.80 29.87 -32.56
CA ASP A 961 -4.68 29.09 -33.81
C ASP A 961 -3.73 27.86 -33.74
N GLU A 962 -3.87 26.98 -32.75
CA GLU A 962 -3.04 25.74 -32.64
C GLU A 962 -3.86 24.46 -32.44
N SER A 963 -3.38 23.36 -33.03
CA SER A 963 -4.00 22.03 -33.02
C SER A 963 -3.62 21.16 -31.81
N ASP A 964 -4.49 20.20 -31.49
CA ASP A 964 -4.31 19.28 -30.37
C ASP A 964 -3.33 18.14 -30.69
N HIS A 965 -2.11 18.25 -30.16
CA HIS A 965 -1.10 17.19 -30.16
C HIS A 965 -0.60 16.93 -28.72
N SER A 966 -0.48 15.64 -28.36
CA SER A 966 -0.31 15.13 -26.98
C SER A 966 0.98 14.32 -26.75
N GLY A 967 2.02 14.54 -27.57
CA GLY A 967 3.33 13.91 -27.40
C GLY A 967 4.15 14.48 -26.23
N THR A 968 5.24 13.80 -25.86
CA THR A 968 6.17 14.22 -24.79
C THR A 968 7.13 15.38 -25.18
N TYR A 969 6.77 16.14 -26.21
CA TYR A 969 7.51 17.29 -26.74
C TYR A 969 7.32 18.55 -25.88
N ALA A 970 8.38 19.35 -25.70
CA ALA A 970 8.23 20.67 -25.09
C ALA A 970 7.72 21.70 -26.12
N ARG A 971 6.40 21.90 -26.17
CA ARG A 971 5.82 23.09 -26.82
C ARG A 971 6.59 24.36 -26.38
N PRO A 972 6.77 25.35 -27.28
CA PRO A 972 7.03 26.72 -26.86
C PRO A 972 5.93 27.19 -25.87
N CYS A 973 6.26 28.20 -25.06
CA CYS A 973 5.34 28.85 -24.13
C CYS A 973 5.21 30.33 -24.50
#